data_AF-C5BK67-F1
#
_entry.id   AF-C5BK67-F1
#
_cell.length_a   1.000
_cell.length_b   1.000
_cell.length_c   1.000
_cell.angle_alpha   90.00
_cell.angle_beta   90.00
_cell.angle_gamma   90.00
#
_symmetry.space_group_name_H-M   'P 1'
#
loop_
_entity.id
_entity.type
_entity.pdbx_description
1 polymer ?
#
loop_
_entity_poly.entity_id
_entity_poly.type
_entity_poly.pdbx_seq_one_letter_code
_entity_poly.pdbx_strand_id
1 'polypeptide(L)'
;MLYFKNKNKSLRYFTNKTGIRLCSPKSNYWHHNYYRYFMNKIIRTLLVFAVTTVSLFLTHKALALSCSASADTWGSGYVINVTVVNDGSSAIDSWQVELAFDQNPGVTGSWSANIEESGSTVIASNVSWNGFLESGQSTSFGFQGTHNGNFSLPSCSASSVGIPTPTPSPSPSPGPTVTPTPTSTPSITPTPTVTPTPVSGELVIEENTPGFCGVDGTIDTNNGGFTGSGFANTSNIAGATITWQVQAEFAGNYQLDWRYASASTNGRSAAVSVNGSNLGTVNFPTTGAWDSWTIDSAQLYLAQGNNTITLIAQTNEGLPNVDSLTLLGNGVNAVDCQTPTPSPSPSPTPSPTPTPPPADVTVFIQENANGFCSVDGSIDNENSGYTGSGYANTDNMTGQAINWSVDTSAANYVLEWRYANGSTIDRAGTLKVNGNTVRTVSFPTTGDWASWADTRVSVALEEGVNSIRLESSTTEGLANIDSLALTGISVAPASCPLPQDCNNITSGTILTVAANGSAQYSSVQSAVNSVSSSNNQQVVIRIRPGTYYEKLLINRPNITFCGETGAESSTILTYSDGADTAGGTSASYSVSITANDISMENLTIQNTRGVGSQGVALRVSAERAQFKNMRFLGYQDTLYTHGGTQYFRDCYVEGSVDYIFGAATAVFENCHVHSLVNGTAVVAPNTAIERSYGLVFLGGQLTKASAVRDGAVALGRNWGAYGAATFIGVYLDTHIAPEGWRPMGSNTLDTSRFSEYQNTGPGSATSQRAPQSNQLSASQASQYTVDNILSPWIPSFSQ
;
A
#
# COMPACT_ATOMS: atom_id res chain seq x y z
N MET A 1 23.93 48.14 -45.43
CA MET A 1 24.97 48.54 -44.45
C MET A 1 24.26 48.97 -43.18
N LEU A 2 24.72 48.65 -41.96
CA LEU A 2 25.88 47.87 -41.52
C LEU A 2 25.61 47.30 -40.11
N TYR A 3 26.41 46.33 -39.67
CA TYR A 3 26.30 45.60 -38.39
C TYR A 3 27.02 46.34 -37.22
N PHE A 4 27.06 45.68 -36.04
CA PHE A 4 27.86 45.94 -34.81
C PHE A 4 27.28 46.87 -33.72
N LYS A 5 27.67 46.81 -32.43
CA LYS A 5 28.00 45.71 -31.47
C LYS A 5 28.33 46.33 -30.08
N ASN A 6 28.01 45.61 -28.99
CA ASN A 6 28.71 45.58 -27.67
C ASN A 6 28.60 46.69 -26.59
N LYS A 7 28.15 46.22 -25.40
CA LYS A 7 28.79 46.24 -24.06
C LYS A 7 28.71 47.44 -23.08
N ASN A 8 28.14 47.09 -21.91
CA ASN A 8 28.58 47.32 -20.53
C ASN A 8 28.77 48.74 -19.98
N LYS A 9 28.08 49.02 -18.86
CA LYS A 9 28.67 49.72 -17.70
C LYS A 9 28.27 49.07 -16.36
N SER A 10 29.23 49.06 -15.45
CA SER A 10 29.17 48.55 -14.08
C SER A 10 28.71 49.61 -13.08
N LEU A 11 28.32 49.20 -11.87
CA LEU A 11 27.93 50.12 -10.79
C LEU A 11 28.15 49.52 -9.39
N ARG A 12 28.89 50.24 -8.54
CA ARG A 12 28.76 50.31 -7.06
C ARG A 12 29.78 51.31 -6.49
N TYR A 13 29.36 52.21 -5.60
CA TYR A 13 29.82 52.30 -4.20
C TYR A 13 28.91 53.29 -3.41
N PHE A 14 28.83 53.10 -2.09
CA PHE A 14 27.97 53.81 -1.11
C PHE A 14 28.65 55.11 -0.59
N THR A 15 28.00 56.06 0.10
CA THR A 15 27.42 56.04 1.49
C THR A 15 26.52 57.29 1.74
N ASN A 16 25.66 57.50 2.75
CA ASN A 16 24.92 56.78 3.83
C ASN A 16 24.63 57.79 5.00
N LYS A 17 23.61 57.49 5.84
CA LYS A 17 23.09 58.13 7.10
C LYS A 17 22.05 59.28 6.91
N THR A 18 21.01 59.52 7.74
CA THR A 18 20.35 58.83 8.90
C THR A 18 18.94 59.46 9.13
N GLY A 19 17.95 58.93 9.90
CA GLY A 19 17.78 57.64 10.60
C GLY A 19 17.38 57.74 12.10
N ILE A 20 16.19 57.23 12.50
CA ILE A 20 15.68 56.71 13.85
C ILE A 20 14.17 57.07 13.96
N ARG A 21 13.15 56.18 13.94
CA ARG A 21 12.69 55.01 14.75
C ARG A 21 11.70 55.39 15.90
N LEU A 22 10.46 54.85 15.89
CA LEU A 22 9.76 54.12 17.00
C LEU A 22 8.20 54.11 16.96
N CYS A 23 7.63 52.93 17.27
CA CYS A 23 6.34 52.60 17.95
C CYS A 23 4.92 52.87 17.37
N SER A 24 4.05 51.91 17.67
CA SER A 24 2.56 51.81 17.57
C SER A 24 2.04 51.68 19.03
N PRO A 25 0.81 52.12 19.47
CA PRO A 25 -0.45 51.49 19.03
C PRO A 25 -1.82 52.24 19.20
N LYS A 26 -2.88 51.56 18.68
CA LYS A 26 -4.28 51.44 19.20
C LYS A 26 -5.26 52.65 19.23
N SER A 27 -6.32 52.45 18.42
CA SER A 27 -7.75 52.35 18.84
C SER A 27 -8.68 53.58 18.86
N ASN A 28 -9.95 53.30 18.48
CA ASN A 28 -11.21 53.97 18.86
C ASN A 28 -11.47 55.39 18.29
N TYR A 29 -12.70 55.81 17.91
CA TYR A 29 -13.98 55.13 17.58
C TYR A 29 -14.94 56.21 17.01
N TRP A 30 -15.93 55.85 16.17
CA TRP A 30 -17.13 56.65 15.82
C TRP A 30 -16.92 58.00 15.07
N HIS A 31 -17.84 58.53 14.24
CA HIS A 31 -19.25 58.18 13.99
C HIS A 31 -19.69 58.40 12.51
N HIS A 32 -20.81 57.77 12.14
CA HIS A 32 -21.52 57.81 10.85
C HIS A 32 -21.76 59.21 10.21
N ASN A 33 -21.70 59.30 8.86
CA ASN A 33 -22.83 59.66 7.96
C ASN A 33 -22.40 60.14 6.55
N TYR A 34 -21.91 59.27 5.65
CA TYR A 34 -21.73 59.65 4.23
C TYR A 34 -22.01 58.58 3.14
N TYR A 35 -22.22 57.30 3.49
CA TYR A 35 -22.34 56.22 2.49
C TYR A 35 -23.76 55.96 1.93
N ARG A 36 -24.82 56.55 2.50
CA ARG A 36 -26.21 56.27 2.09
C ARG A 36 -26.65 56.93 0.76
N TYR A 37 -25.86 57.83 0.18
CA TYR A 37 -26.26 58.56 -1.04
C TYR A 37 -25.66 58.03 -2.35
N PHE A 38 -24.64 57.15 -2.30
CA PHE A 38 -23.96 56.67 -3.51
C PHE A 38 -24.42 55.29 -3.99
N MET A 39 -24.92 54.41 -3.11
CA MET A 39 -25.42 53.07 -3.49
C MET A 39 -26.81 53.09 -4.17
N ASN A 40 -27.63 54.12 -3.94
CA ASN A 40 -29.01 54.20 -4.46
C ASN A 40 -29.14 54.58 -5.95
N LYS A 41 -28.03 54.76 -6.67
CA LYS A 41 -28.04 55.13 -8.11
C LYS A 41 -27.65 54.00 -9.07
N ILE A 42 -27.18 52.86 -8.56
CA ILE A 42 -26.86 51.66 -9.37
C ILE A 42 -28.06 50.68 -9.39
N ILE A 43 -28.97 50.77 -8.41
CA ILE A 43 -30.09 49.82 -8.19
C ILE A 43 -31.32 50.13 -9.08
N ARG A 44 -31.30 51.16 -9.93
CA ARG A 44 -32.50 51.66 -10.66
C ARG A 44 -32.53 51.47 -12.19
N THR A 45 -31.62 50.69 -12.78
CA THR A 45 -31.52 50.53 -14.25
C THR A 45 -31.78 49.10 -14.76
N LEU A 46 -32.05 48.12 -13.89
CA LEU A 46 -32.30 46.73 -14.28
C LEU A 46 -33.50 46.14 -13.54
N LEU A 47 -34.72 46.58 -13.91
CA LEU A 47 -35.97 45.98 -13.40
C LEU A 47 -37.20 46.28 -14.27
N VAL A 48 -37.23 45.78 -15.52
CA VAL A 48 -38.46 45.59 -16.30
C VAL A 48 -38.36 44.30 -17.13
N PHE A 49 -38.75 43.17 -16.54
CA PHE A 49 -39.77 42.26 -17.06
C PHE A 49 -40.02 41.17 -16.00
N ALA A 50 -41.28 40.96 -15.65
CA ALA A 50 -41.66 40.15 -14.49
C ALA A 50 -42.19 38.77 -14.90
N VAL A 51 -41.70 37.75 -14.20
CA VAL A 51 -42.38 36.50 -13.83
C VAL A 51 -43.15 35.77 -14.95
N THR A 52 -42.50 34.74 -15.49
CA THR A 52 -43.11 33.40 -15.70
C THR A 52 -42.00 32.35 -15.76
N THR A 53 -42.32 31.10 -15.39
CA THR A 53 -41.43 29.92 -15.39
C THR A 53 -40.08 30.08 -14.65
N VAL A 54 -40.11 29.85 -13.33
CA VAL A 54 -38.95 29.29 -12.62
C VAL A 54 -38.80 27.84 -13.08
N SER A 55 -37.80 27.54 -13.91
CA SER A 55 -37.40 26.18 -14.27
C SER A 55 -35.96 26.18 -14.78
N LEU A 56 -35.14 25.32 -14.19
CA LEU A 56 -33.78 24.89 -14.57
C LEU A 56 -32.97 25.83 -15.48
N PHE A 57 -32.15 26.69 -14.84
CA PHE A 57 -30.78 26.93 -15.30
C PHE A 57 -29.80 26.71 -14.14
N LEU A 58 -29.83 25.50 -13.56
CA LEU A 58 -28.54 24.86 -13.31
C LEU A 58 -28.05 24.41 -14.68
N THR A 59 -27.00 25.09 -15.17
CA THR A 59 -26.21 24.58 -16.29
C THR A 59 -25.84 23.13 -16.00
N HIS A 60 -26.09 22.24 -16.96
CA HIS A 60 -25.63 20.86 -16.84
C HIS A 60 -24.12 20.88 -16.58
N LYS A 61 -23.68 20.44 -15.40
CA LYS A 61 -22.38 19.78 -15.29
C LYS A 61 -22.56 18.45 -16.01
N ALA A 62 -22.42 18.49 -17.33
CA ALA A 62 -22.10 17.30 -18.09
C ALA A 62 -20.81 16.69 -17.50
N LEU A 63 -20.73 15.36 -17.54
CA LEU A 63 -19.67 14.52 -16.98
C LEU A 63 -18.30 15.21 -17.05
N ALA A 64 -17.76 15.59 -15.88
CA ALA A 64 -16.62 16.48 -15.80
C ALA A 64 -15.34 15.69 -15.53
N LEU A 65 -14.69 15.22 -16.59
CA LEU A 65 -13.25 14.97 -16.56
C LEU A 65 -12.55 16.20 -17.11
N SER A 66 -11.48 16.63 -16.44
CA SER A 66 -10.50 17.54 -17.04
C SER A 66 -9.18 16.82 -17.26
N CYS A 67 -8.34 17.40 -18.12
CA CYS A 67 -6.97 16.97 -18.25
C CYS A 67 -6.04 18.15 -18.49
N SER A 68 -4.80 17.97 -18.06
CA SER A 68 -3.72 18.94 -18.28
C SER A 68 -2.50 18.20 -18.81
N ALA A 69 -1.79 18.82 -19.75
CA ALA A 69 -0.59 18.27 -20.37
C ALA A 69 0.64 19.14 -20.08
N SER A 70 1.80 18.51 -19.99
CA SER A 70 3.11 19.15 -19.96
C SER A 70 4.07 18.33 -20.82
N ALA A 71 5.10 18.98 -21.40
CA ALA A 71 6.03 18.29 -22.29
C ALA A 71 7.47 18.77 -22.13
N ASP A 72 8.40 17.82 -22.19
CA ASP A 72 9.83 18.04 -22.33
C ASP A 72 10.24 17.73 -23.78
N THR A 73 11.01 18.63 -24.40
CA THR A 73 11.32 18.57 -25.84
C THR A 73 12.83 18.65 -26.10
N TRP A 74 13.36 17.85 -27.02
CA TRP A 74 14.76 17.88 -27.42
C TRP A 74 14.93 17.55 -28.91
N GLY A 75 15.59 18.44 -29.67
CA GLY A 75 15.86 18.21 -31.10
C GLY A 75 14.57 18.09 -31.93
N SER A 76 14.20 16.86 -32.26
CA SER A 76 12.96 16.49 -32.97
C SER A 76 12.10 15.49 -32.18
N GLY A 77 12.40 15.26 -30.90
CA GLY A 77 11.70 14.33 -30.01
C GLY A 77 11.10 15.05 -28.82
N TYR A 78 10.06 14.45 -28.24
CA TYR A 78 9.44 14.95 -27.01
C TYR A 78 8.89 13.81 -26.15
N VAL A 79 8.71 14.10 -24.86
CA VAL A 79 7.89 13.32 -23.93
C VAL A 79 6.78 14.23 -23.44
N ILE A 80 5.55 13.73 -23.44
CA ILE A 80 4.38 14.42 -22.88
C ILE A 80 3.87 13.63 -21.67
N ASN A 81 3.59 14.34 -20.58
CA ASN A 81 2.91 13.83 -19.39
C ASN A 81 1.52 14.47 -19.33
N VAL A 82 0.51 13.66 -19.10
CA VAL A 82 -0.90 14.08 -19.08
C VAL A 82 -1.54 13.59 -17.80
N THR A 83 -2.11 14.53 -17.03
CA THR A 83 -2.89 14.24 -15.82
C THR A 83 -4.37 14.36 -16.15
N VAL A 84 -5.14 13.35 -15.75
CA VAL A 84 -6.60 13.27 -15.90
C VAL A 84 -7.23 13.41 -14.52
N VAL A 85 -8.19 14.30 -14.34
CA VAL A 85 -8.84 14.59 -13.04
C VAL A 85 -10.34 14.40 -13.17
N ASN A 86 -10.94 13.63 -12.27
CA ASN A 86 -12.39 13.52 -12.16
C ASN A 86 -12.96 14.73 -11.38
N ASP A 87 -13.33 15.79 -12.09
CA ASP A 87 -14.03 16.98 -11.56
C ASP A 87 -15.54 16.76 -11.38
N GLY A 88 -16.02 15.52 -11.62
CA GLY A 88 -17.37 15.05 -11.35
C GLY A 88 -17.58 14.74 -9.87
N SER A 89 -18.84 14.70 -9.44
CA SER A 89 -19.23 14.41 -8.05
C SER A 89 -19.48 12.92 -7.79
N SER A 90 -19.01 12.04 -8.68
CA SER A 90 -19.21 10.60 -8.66
C SER A 90 -17.96 9.92 -9.18
N ALA A 91 -17.62 8.75 -8.63
CA ALA A 91 -16.54 7.94 -9.19
C ALA A 91 -16.84 7.54 -10.65
N ILE A 92 -15.78 7.35 -11.42
CA ILE A 92 -15.80 6.77 -12.76
C ILE A 92 -14.94 5.50 -12.75
N ASP A 93 -15.26 4.55 -13.62
CA ASP A 93 -14.55 3.28 -13.82
C ASP A 93 -13.57 3.31 -15.00
N SER A 94 -13.69 4.32 -15.86
CA SER A 94 -13.00 4.45 -17.13
C SER A 94 -12.86 5.91 -17.54
N TRP A 95 -11.75 6.21 -18.23
CA TRP A 95 -11.51 7.52 -18.82
C TRP A 95 -10.84 7.39 -20.19
N GLN A 96 -11.15 8.37 -21.04
CA GLN A 96 -10.52 8.57 -22.33
C GLN A 96 -10.16 10.05 -22.50
N VAL A 97 -9.01 10.30 -23.11
CA VAL A 97 -8.44 11.62 -23.36
C VAL A 97 -8.09 11.76 -24.83
N GLU A 98 -8.54 12.85 -25.45
CA GLU A 98 -8.13 13.25 -26.79
C GLU A 98 -7.11 14.40 -26.70
N LEU A 99 -5.98 14.24 -27.39
CA LEU A 99 -4.89 15.21 -27.52
C LEU A 99 -4.75 15.61 -28.99
N ALA A 100 -5.07 16.88 -29.30
CA ALA A 100 -4.96 17.42 -30.65
C ALA A 100 -3.65 18.20 -30.83
N PHE A 101 -2.80 17.72 -31.74
CA PHE A 101 -1.53 18.33 -32.15
C PHE A 101 -1.69 19.17 -33.42
N ASP A 102 -0.73 20.06 -33.69
CA ASP A 102 -0.68 20.88 -34.92
C ASP A 102 -0.05 20.14 -36.12
N GLN A 103 0.47 18.93 -35.88
CA GLN A 103 1.10 18.04 -36.85
C GLN A 103 0.92 16.58 -36.42
N ASN A 104 1.43 15.64 -37.21
CA ASN A 104 1.47 14.23 -36.80
C ASN A 104 2.42 14.06 -35.58
N PRO A 105 1.96 13.46 -34.47
CA PRO A 105 2.74 13.33 -33.23
C PRO A 105 3.81 12.22 -33.27
N GLY A 106 3.70 11.28 -34.21
CA GLY A 106 4.68 10.21 -34.44
C GLY A 106 5.04 9.47 -33.16
N VAL A 107 4.04 8.89 -32.49
CA VAL A 107 4.20 8.23 -31.19
C VAL A 107 5.11 7.01 -31.33
N THR A 108 6.09 6.90 -30.44
CA THR A 108 7.11 5.82 -30.45
C THR A 108 7.08 4.92 -29.21
N GLY A 109 6.27 5.25 -28.21
CA GLY A 109 6.07 4.45 -27.00
C GLY A 109 5.24 5.20 -25.97
N SER A 110 4.50 4.48 -25.12
CA SER A 110 3.61 5.02 -24.09
C SER A 110 3.66 4.21 -22.80
N TRP A 111 3.15 4.80 -21.71
CA TRP A 111 2.97 4.14 -20.42
C TRP A 111 1.69 4.62 -19.74
N SER A 112 1.10 3.76 -18.91
CA SER A 112 -0.13 4.02 -18.14
C SER A 112 -1.37 4.42 -18.97
N ALA A 113 -1.35 4.25 -20.29
CA ALA A 113 -2.50 4.43 -21.17
C ALA A 113 -2.35 3.55 -22.42
N ASN A 114 -3.49 3.06 -22.92
CA ASN A 114 -3.60 2.54 -24.28
C ASN A 114 -3.65 3.75 -25.23
N ILE A 115 -2.83 3.76 -26.28
CA ILE A 115 -2.72 4.89 -27.23
C ILE A 115 -3.14 4.47 -28.64
N GLU A 116 -4.07 5.22 -29.23
CA GLU A 116 -4.42 5.15 -30.65
C GLU A 116 -4.07 6.48 -31.33
N GLU A 117 -3.32 6.44 -32.44
CA GLU A 117 -2.94 7.62 -33.22
C GLU A 117 -3.74 7.69 -34.52
N SER A 118 -4.37 8.84 -34.78
CA SER A 118 -5.11 9.12 -36.01
C SER A 118 -4.79 10.52 -36.54
N GLY A 119 -3.82 10.59 -37.47
CA GLY A 119 -3.46 11.84 -38.15
C GLY A 119 -2.67 12.79 -37.25
N SER A 120 -3.31 13.83 -36.74
CA SER A 120 -2.75 14.78 -35.76
C SER A 120 -3.40 14.68 -34.38
N THR A 121 -4.15 13.60 -34.14
CA THR A 121 -4.85 13.34 -32.88
C THR A 121 -4.35 12.06 -32.24
N VAL A 122 -4.14 12.10 -30.92
CA VAL A 122 -3.90 10.92 -30.07
C VAL A 122 -5.11 10.73 -29.17
N ILE A 123 -5.67 9.52 -29.18
CA ILE A 123 -6.67 9.07 -28.22
C ILE A 123 -5.95 8.17 -27.21
N ALA A 124 -6.05 8.52 -25.93
CA ALA A 124 -5.50 7.77 -24.82
C ALA A 124 -6.64 7.25 -23.94
N SER A 125 -6.67 5.97 -23.59
CA SER A 125 -7.62 5.42 -22.63
C SER A 125 -6.93 4.70 -21.50
N ASN A 126 -7.65 4.55 -20.38
CA ASN A 126 -7.12 3.86 -19.21
C ASN A 126 -6.66 2.42 -19.53
N VAL A 127 -5.66 1.98 -18.77
CA VAL A 127 -5.31 0.56 -18.66
C VAL A 127 -6.12 -0.06 -17.51
N SER A 128 -6.02 -1.38 -17.33
CA SER A 128 -6.86 -2.14 -16.40
C SER A 128 -6.79 -1.67 -14.93
N TRP A 129 -5.67 -1.09 -14.52
CA TRP A 129 -5.40 -0.71 -13.11
C TRP A 129 -5.59 0.77 -12.79
N ASN A 130 -5.86 1.65 -13.77
CA ASN A 130 -6.00 3.10 -13.53
C ASN A 130 -7.28 3.75 -14.07
N GLY A 131 -8.28 2.97 -14.49
CA GLY A 131 -9.58 3.50 -14.93
C GLY A 131 -10.41 4.10 -13.81
N PHE A 132 -10.33 3.53 -12.60
CA PHE A 132 -11.13 3.97 -11.46
C PHE A 132 -10.58 5.29 -10.87
N LEU A 133 -11.41 6.33 -10.87
CA LEU A 133 -11.12 7.63 -10.26
C LEU A 133 -12.31 8.11 -9.43
N GLU A 134 -12.14 8.28 -8.13
CA GLU A 134 -13.12 8.96 -7.27
C GLU A 134 -13.27 10.45 -7.61
N SER A 135 -14.34 11.08 -7.11
CA SER A 135 -14.56 12.53 -7.22
C SER A 135 -13.37 13.33 -6.64
N GLY A 136 -12.67 14.06 -7.50
CA GLY A 136 -11.49 14.85 -7.17
C GLY A 136 -10.16 14.10 -7.23
N GLN A 137 -10.15 12.80 -7.53
CA GLN A 137 -8.92 12.05 -7.79
C GLN A 137 -8.41 12.23 -9.21
N SER A 138 -7.12 11.94 -9.39
CA SER A 138 -6.41 12.05 -10.65
C SER A 138 -5.46 10.90 -10.89
N THR A 139 -5.31 10.50 -12.16
CA THR A 139 -4.21 9.64 -12.61
C THR A 139 -3.38 10.36 -13.67
N SER A 140 -2.21 9.82 -14.00
CA SER A 140 -1.35 10.37 -15.04
C SER A 140 -0.82 9.27 -15.96
N PHE A 141 -0.71 9.61 -17.24
CA PHE A 141 -0.08 8.79 -18.26
C PHE A 141 0.90 9.63 -19.07
N GLY A 142 1.69 8.98 -19.93
CA GLY A 142 2.57 9.70 -20.83
C GLY A 142 2.97 8.89 -22.05
N PHE A 143 3.55 9.59 -23.02
CA PHE A 143 4.13 8.98 -24.21
C PHE A 143 5.26 9.83 -24.78
N GLN A 144 6.10 9.18 -25.58
CA GLN A 144 7.15 9.81 -26.36
C GLN A 144 6.76 9.87 -27.84
N GLY A 145 7.04 11.01 -28.48
CA GLY A 145 6.72 11.26 -29.87
C GLY A 145 7.82 12.04 -30.60
N THR A 146 7.55 12.38 -31.85
CA THR A 146 8.47 13.16 -32.70
C THR A 146 7.76 14.35 -33.34
N HIS A 147 8.49 15.44 -33.54
CA HIS A 147 7.95 16.67 -34.12
C HIS A 147 8.88 17.25 -35.19
N ASN A 148 8.29 17.91 -36.19
CA ASN A 148 9.00 18.67 -37.20
C ASN A 148 8.90 20.16 -36.89
N GLY A 149 10.05 20.86 -36.93
CA GLY A 149 10.10 22.29 -36.60
C GLY A 149 9.89 22.56 -35.11
N ASN A 150 9.15 23.62 -34.77
CA ASN A 150 8.87 23.97 -33.37
C ASN A 150 7.77 23.07 -32.81
N PHE A 151 7.94 22.57 -31.58
CA PHE A 151 6.90 21.84 -30.87
C PHE A 151 5.84 22.77 -30.29
N SER A 152 4.57 22.41 -30.48
CA SER A 152 3.41 23.03 -29.82
C SER A 152 2.80 22.02 -28.84
N LEU A 153 2.54 22.43 -27.61
CA LEU A 153 1.83 21.59 -26.63
C LEU A 153 0.38 21.36 -27.11
N PRO A 154 -0.12 20.12 -27.18
CA PRO A 154 -1.47 19.84 -27.68
C PRO A 154 -2.56 20.33 -26.72
N SER A 155 -3.73 20.63 -27.26
CA SER A 155 -4.93 20.81 -26.44
C SER A 155 -5.46 19.45 -25.99
N CYS A 156 -5.83 19.35 -24.71
CA CYS A 156 -6.33 18.13 -24.08
C CYS A 156 -7.83 18.24 -23.79
N SER A 157 -8.59 17.17 -24.05
CA SER A 157 -9.98 17.03 -23.62
C SER A 157 -10.25 15.61 -23.11
N ALA A 158 -11.07 15.46 -22.08
CA ALA A 158 -11.29 14.18 -21.40
C ALA A 158 -12.79 13.83 -21.30
N SER A 159 -13.11 12.54 -21.33
CA SER A 159 -14.47 12.02 -21.27
C SER A 159 -14.52 10.63 -20.63
N SER A 160 -15.66 10.27 -20.02
CA SER A 160 -15.91 8.91 -19.53
C SER A 160 -16.67 8.12 -20.59
N VAL A 161 -16.26 6.87 -20.84
CA VAL A 161 -16.73 6.09 -21.99
C VAL A 161 -17.81 5.12 -21.55
N GLY A 162 -19.07 5.50 -21.75
CA GLY A 162 -20.18 4.53 -21.71
C GLY A 162 -20.09 3.55 -22.87
N ILE A 163 -20.23 2.25 -22.60
CA ILE A 163 -20.19 1.17 -23.59
C ILE A 163 -21.23 1.44 -24.71
N PRO A 164 -20.85 1.38 -26.00
CA PRO A 164 -21.81 1.60 -27.08
C PRO A 164 -22.79 0.43 -27.23
N THR A 165 -24.08 0.72 -27.02
CA THR A 165 -25.17 -0.26 -27.20
C THR A 165 -25.33 -0.65 -28.68
N PRO A 166 -25.40 -1.94 -29.04
CA PRO A 166 -25.52 -2.35 -30.44
C PRO A 166 -26.87 -1.98 -31.06
N THR A 167 -26.82 -1.47 -32.30
CA THR A 167 -27.97 -0.97 -33.06
C THR A 167 -28.93 -2.10 -33.49
N PRO A 168 -30.23 -2.06 -33.17
CA PRO A 168 -31.20 -3.03 -33.67
C PRO A 168 -31.66 -2.72 -35.10
N SER A 169 -31.64 -3.74 -35.95
CA SER A 169 -32.24 -3.72 -37.31
C SER A 169 -33.77 -3.95 -37.22
N PRO A 170 -34.60 -3.42 -38.15
CA PRO A 170 -36.01 -3.13 -37.86
C PRO A 170 -36.97 -4.31 -38.04
N SER A 171 -38.08 -4.26 -37.29
CA SER A 171 -39.27 -5.12 -37.44
C SER A 171 -40.54 -4.23 -37.50
N PRO A 172 -41.63 -4.60 -38.20
CA PRO A 172 -42.53 -3.62 -38.80
C PRO A 172 -43.77 -3.21 -37.99
N SER A 173 -44.14 -1.93 -38.17
CA SER A 173 -45.47 -1.27 -38.17
C SER A 173 -46.60 -1.65 -37.16
N PRO A 174 -47.26 -0.67 -36.51
CA PRO A 174 -48.22 -0.91 -35.42
C PRO A 174 -49.69 -1.09 -35.85
N GLY A 175 -50.50 -1.67 -34.95
CA GLY A 175 -51.97 -1.63 -34.95
C GLY A 175 -52.53 -0.83 -33.75
N PRO A 176 -53.74 -0.24 -33.84
CA PRO A 176 -54.08 0.92 -33.01
C PRO A 176 -54.86 0.68 -31.69
N THR A 177 -54.60 1.61 -30.76
CA THR A 177 -55.37 2.17 -29.64
C THR A 177 -56.85 1.77 -29.44
N VAL A 178 -57.24 1.58 -28.17
CA VAL A 178 -58.61 1.84 -27.67
C VAL A 178 -58.57 2.53 -26.29
N THR A 179 -59.40 3.56 -26.08
CA THR A 179 -59.58 4.28 -24.80
C THR A 179 -61.08 4.44 -24.47
N PRO A 180 -61.51 4.03 -23.26
CA PRO A 180 -62.50 4.76 -22.41
C PRO A 180 -62.14 4.67 -20.90
N THR A 181 -62.79 5.27 -19.88
CA THR A 181 -63.66 6.47 -19.67
C THR A 181 -63.74 6.69 -18.12
N PRO A 182 -63.87 7.92 -17.55
CA PRO A 182 -63.43 8.20 -16.16
C PRO A 182 -64.54 8.42 -15.10
N THR A 183 -64.10 8.64 -13.83
CA THR A 183 -64.66 9.54 -12.77
C THR A 183 -65.34 8.93 -11.53
N SER A 184 -64.81 9.22 -10.32
CA SER A 184 -65.57 9.76 -9.15
C SER A 184 -64.67 10.13 -7.94
N THR A 185 -64.83 11.35 -7.42
CA THR A 185 -64.24 11.93 -6.17
C THR A 185 -65.33 12.09 -5.09
N PRO A 186 -65.09 12.62 -3.86
CA PRO A 186 -63.96 12.50 -2.91
C PRO A 186 -64.42 12.09 -1.47
N SER A 187 -63.50 11.86 -0.52
CA SER A 187 -63.74 12.07 0.93
C SER A 187 -62.43 12.30 1.71
N ILE A 188 -62.52 12.74 2.96
CA ILE A 188 -61.48 13.52 3.68
C ILE A 188 -60.87 12.82 4.90
N THR A 189 -59.53 12.93 5.00
CA THR A 189 -58.67 13.10 6.20
C THR A 189 -58.94 12.24 7.45
N PRO A 190 -57.94 11.46 7.91
CA PRO A 190 -57.04 11.99 8.95
C PRO A 190 -55.56 11.98 8.57
N THR A 191 -54.82 12.95 9.11
CA THR A 191 -53.36 13.10 8.96
C THR A 191 -52.61 12.00 9.72
N PRO A 192 -51.76 11.19 9.07
CA PRO A 192 -50.70 10.46 9.76
C PRO A 192 -49.46 11.35 9.94
N THR A 193 -48.75 11.09 11.03
CA THR A 193 -47.51 11.75 11.48
C THR A 193 -46.44 11.78 10.39
N VAL A 194 -45.57 12.80 10.43
CA VAL A 194 -44.38 12.89 9.58
C VAL A 194 -43.38 11.80 9.99
N THR A 195 -43.40 10.66 9.30
CA THR A 195 -42.24 9.77 9.23
C THR A 195 -41.17 10.50 8.41
N PRO A 196 -39.91 10.61 8.88
CA PRO A 196 -38.86 11.22 8.09
C PRO A 196 -38.68 10.44 6.78
N THR A 197 -38.57 11.16 5.66
CA THR A 197 -38.11 10.59 4.39
C THR A 197 -36.74 9.93 4.64
N PRO A 198 -36.52 8.65 4.27
CA PRO A 198 -35.23 8.01 4.51
C PRO A 198 -34.11 8.83 3.88
N VAL A 199 -33.11 9.17 4.68
CA VAL A 199 -31.87 9.75 4.17
C VAL A 199 -31.18 8.64 3.39
N SER A 200 -30.65 8.93 2.19
CA SER A 200 -30.08 7.89 1.35
C SER A 200 -28.88 7.22 2.04
N GLY A 201 -28.98 5.92 2.31
CA GLY A 201 -27.92 5.11 2.93
C GLY A 201 -28.18 4.67 4.38
N GLU A 202 -29.42 4.67 4.87
CA GLU A 202 -29.78 4.23 6.22
C GLU A 202 -30.78 3.05 6.19
N LEU A 203 -30.47 1.96 6.89
CA LEU A 203 -31.34 0.80 7.11
C LEU A 203 -31.53 0.57 8.60
N VAL A 204 -32.77 0.61 9.10
CA VAL A 204 -33.10 0.29 10.50
C VAL A 204 -33.77 -1.08 10.56
N ILE A 205 -33.32 -1.93 11.50
CA ILE A 205 -33.86 -3.26 11.75
C ILE A 205 -34.32 -3.33 13.21
N GLU A 206 -35.64 -3.35 13.39
CA GLU A 206 -36.33 -3.59 14.66
C GLU A 206 -36.63 -5.10 14.81
N GLU A 207 -36.93 -5.56 16.03
CA GLU A 207 -37.31 -6.95 16.27
C GLU A 207 -38.59 -7.34 15.52
N ASN A 208 -38.70 -8.62 15.14
CA ASN A 208 -39.78 -9.16 14.29
C ASN A 208 -39.90 -8.52 12.88
N THR A 209 -38.94 -7.70 12.44
CA THR A 209 -38.86 -7.19 11.05
C THR A 209 -37.88 -8.01 10.19
N PRO A 210 -37.95 -7.95 8.85
CA PRO A 210 -36.98 -8.61 7.98
C PRO A 210 -35.55 -8.25 8.36
N GLY A 211 -34.64 -9.22 8.34
CA GLY A 211 -33.27 -9.06 8.81
C GLY A 211 -33.07 -9.22 10.32
N PHE A 212 -34.11 -9.33 11.16
CA PHE A 212 -33.96 -9.80 12.54
C PHE A 212 -34.12 -11.32 12.60
N CYS A 213 -33.08 -12.05 13.03
CA CYS A 213 -33.07 -13.52 13.00
C CYS A 213 -33.43 -14.18 14.34
N GLY A 214 -33.20 -13.49 15.46
CA GLY A 214 -33.57 -14.01 16.78
C GLY A 214 -32.73 -13.47 17.93
N VAL A 215 -33.16 -13.80 19.15
CA VAL A 215 -32.48 -13.55 20.42
C VAL A 215 -32.53 -14.80 21.30
N ASP A 216 -31.44 -15.12 21.99
CA ASP A 216 -31.39 -16.18 23.00
C ASP A 216 -32.05 -15.73 24.31
N GLY A 217 -33.35 -15.45 24.27
CA GLY A 217 -34.11 -14.88 25.36
C GLY A 217 -35.55 -14.61 24.95
N THR A 218 -36.04 -13.38 25.18
CA THR A 218 -37.40 -12.96 24.84
C THR A 218 -37.43 -11.62 24.10
N ILE A 219 -38.50 -11.40 23.34
CA ILE A 219 -38.91 -10.05 22.95
C ILE A 219 -39.86 -9.54 24.03
N ASP A 220 -39.44 -8.50 24.74
CA ASP A 220 -40.15 -7.95 25.89
C ASP A 220 -40.79 -6.58 25.56
N THR A 221 -41.81 -6.20 26.33
CA THR A 221 -42.52 -4.91 26.22
C THR A 221 -42.72 -4.23 27.59
N ASN A 222 -41.98 -4.69 28.61
CA ASN A 222 -42.19 -4.34 30.02
C ASN A 222 -41.51 -3.04 30.48
N ASN A 223 -40.67 -2.42 29.63
CA ASN A 223 -40.07 -1.10 29.82
C ASN A 223 -40.58 -0.15 28.73
N GLY A 224 -40.71 1.15 29.01
CA GLY A 224 -41.17 2.12 28.01
C GLY A 224 -40.05 2.63 27.10
N GLY A 225 -40.40 3.25 25.96
CA GLY A 225 -39.45 4.02 25.12
C GLY A 225 -38.71 3.25 24.02
N PHE A 226 -39.04 1.97 23.82
CA PHE A 226 -38.65 1.19 22.64
C PHE A 226 -39.40 1.66 21.37
N THR A 227 -38.93 1.26 20.19
CA THR A 227 -39.59 1.41 18.88
C THR A 227 -40.01 0.03 18.35
N GLY A 228 -40.67 -0.05 17.19
CA GLY A 228 -41.25 -1.32 16.73
C GLY A 228 -42.31 -1.94 17.65
N SER A 229 -42.15 -3.22 17.96
CA SER A 229 -43.11 -4.09 18.66
C SER A 229 -42.69 -4.50 20.08
N GLY A 230 -41.43 -4.29 20.46
CA GLY A 230 -40.83 -4.65 21.73
C GLY A 230 -39.34 -4.31 21.76
N PHE A 231 -38.53 -5.14 22.41
CA PHE A 231 -37.06 -5.09 22.31
C PHE A 231 -36.47 -6.48 22.61
N ALA A 232 -35.28 -6.75 22.11
CA ALA A 232 -34.54 -7.98 22.37
C ALA A 232 -33.93 -7.98 23.79
N ASN A 233 -34.37 -8.92 24.62
CA ASN A 233 -33.86 -9.17 25.97
C ASN A 233 -33.21 -10.57 26.02
N THR A 234 -31.87 -10.63 26.13
CA THR A 234 -31.16 -11.91 26.23
C THR A 234 -31.36 -12.57 27.60
N SER A 235 -31.31 -13.89 27.62
CA SER A 235 -31.06 -14.66 28.85
C SER A 235 -29.79 -14.15 29.55
N ASN A 236 -29.84 -13.94 30.86
CA ASN A 236 -28.70 -13.49 31.68
C ASN A 236 -27.67 -14.63 31.85
N ILE A 237 -26.96 -14.98 30.78
CA ILE A 237 -25.87 -15.96 30.71
C ILE A 237 -24.79 -15.47 29.72
N ALA A 238 -23.53 -15.81 29.97
CA ALA A 238 -22.49 -15.61 28.96
C ALA A 238 -22.78 -16.49 27.73
N GLY A 239 -22.55 -15.96 26.54
CA GLY A 239 -22.81 -16.63 25.26
C GLY A 239 -24.21 -16.45 24.68
N ALA A 240 -25.16 -15.82 25.40
CA ALA A 240 -26.47 -15.49 24.83
C ALA A 240 -26.33 -14.46 23.68
N THR A 241 -27.05 -14.67 22.58
CA THR A 241 -26.90 -13.89 21.36
C THR A 241 -28.13 -13.07 20.94
N ILE A 242 -27.90 -12.07 20.10
CA ILE A 242 -28.90 -11.47 19.20
C ILE A 242 -28.30 -11.50 17.79
N THR A 243 -29.06 -11.96 16.80
CA THR A 243 -28.58 -12.16 15.42
C THR A 243 -29.47 -11.47 14.38
N TRP A 244 -28.82 -10.88 13.37
CA TRP A 244 -29.43 -10.21 12.22
C TRP A 244 -28.84 -10.74 10.90
N GLN A 245 -29.57 -10.57 9.79
CA GLN A 245 -29.06 -10.76 8.43
C GLN A 245 -29.35 -9.55 7.54
N VAL A 246 -28.32 -9.13 6.80
CA VAL A 246 -28.37 -8.00 5.86
C VAL A 246 -27.66 -8.36 4.57
N GLN A 247 -28.06 -7.77 3.44
CA GLN A 247 -27.33 -7.82 2.19
C GLN A 247 -26.66 -6.46 1.95
N ALA A 248 -25.34 -6.46 1.73
CA ALA A 248 -24.59 -5.29 1.30
C ALA A 248 -24.31 -5.40 -0.21
N GLU A 249 -24.76 -4.43 -1.00
CA GLU A 249 -24.54 -4.36 -2.45
C GLU A 249 -23.06 -4.12 -2.79
N PHE A 250 -22.28 -3.60 -1.84
CA PHE A 250 -20.85 -3.34 -1.96
C PHE A 250 -20.13 -3.86 -0.71
N ALA A 251 -18.93 -4.41 -0.87
CA ALA A 251 -18.11 -4.78 0.28
C ALA A 251 -17.45 -3.53 0.87
N GLY A 252 -17.48 -3.36 2.20
CA GLY A 252 -16.96 -2.14 2.82
C GLY A 252 -17.27 -2.02 4.30
N ASN A 253 -16.79 -0.95 4.93
CA ASN A 253 -17.13 -0.63 6.31
C ASN A 253 -18.48 0.10 6.38
N TYR A 254 -19.38 -0.44 7.18
CA TYR A 254 -20.68 0.13 7.50
C TYR A 254 -20.68 0.55 8.97
N GLN A 255 -21.34 1.68 9.30
CA GLN A 255 -21.61 1.98 10.70
C GLN A 255 -22.78 1.12 11.16
N LEU A 256 -22.64 0.46 12.29
CA LEU A 256 -23.70 -0.24 13.01
C LEU A 256 -23.96 0.50 14.31
N ASP A 257 -25.16 1.04 14.45
CA ASP A 257 -25.66 1.75 15.62
C ASP A 257 -26.69 0.87 16.33
N TRP A 258 -26.37 0.38 17.52
CA TRP A 258 -27.33 -0.36 18.35
C TRP A 258 -28.00 0.60 19.32
N ARG A 259 -29.33 0.72 19.23
CA ARG A 259 -30.13 1.41 20.23
C ARG A 259 -30.39 0.46 21.40
N TYR A 260 -30.00 0.84 22.62
CA TYR A 260 -30.04 -0.05 23.77
C TYR A 260 -30.39 0.68 25.09
N ALA A 261 -30.83 -0.09 26.09
CA ALA A 261 -31.03 0.36 27.47
C ALA A 261 -30.40 -0.63 28.46
N SER A 262 -29.84 -0.09 29.55
CA SER A 262 -29.17 -0.89 30.58
C SER A 262 -29.26 -0.24 31.96
N ALA A 263 -29.97 -0.87 32.90
CA ALA A 263 -30.01 -0.44 34.31
C ALA A 263 -29.03 -1.22 35.23
N SER A 264 -28.11 -2.01 34.66
CA SER A 264 -27.11 -2.72 35.47
C SER A 264 -26.14 -1.74 36.13
N THR A 265 -25.55 -2.15 37.26
CA THR A 265 -24.59 -1.34 38.02
C THR A 265 -23.26 -1.14 37.28
N ASN A 266 -22.95 -2.04 36.34
CA ASN A 266 -21.81 -1.95 35.43
C ASN A 266 -22.30 -1.93 33.98
N GLY A 267 -21.46 -1.50 33.04
CA GLY A 267 -21.74 -1.68 31.61
C GLY A 267 -21.72 -3.17 31.21
N ARG A 268 -22.44 -3.53 30.15
CA ARG A 268 -22.52 -4.89 29.60
C ARG A 268 -21.70 -4.95 28.30
N SER A 269 -20.73 -5.84 28.23
CA SER A 269 -19.89 -6.02 27.03
C SER A 269 -20.39 -7.16 26.13
N ALA A 270 -20.32 -6.93 24.83
CA ALA A 270 -20.71 -7.86 23.79
C ALA A 270 -19.54 -8.12 22.86
N ALA A 271 -19.21 -9.39 22.59
CA ALA A 271 -18.43 -9.71 21.41
C ALA A 271 -19.33 -9.49 20.18
N VAL A 272 -18.78 -8.92 19.12
CA VAL A 272 -19.51 -8.71 17.87
C VAL A 272 -18.89 -9.58 16.79
N SER A 273 -19.71 -10.36 16.10
CA SER A 273 -19.26 -11.13 14.94
C SER A 273 -20.04 -10.78 13.67
N VAL A 274 -19.34 -10.88 12.54
CA VAL A 274 -19.93 -10.81 11.20
C VAL A 274 -19.52 -12.07 10.47
N ASN A 275 -20.48 -12.80 9.89
CA ASN A 275 -20.29 -14.07 9.19
C ASN A 275 -19.57 -15.15 10.03
N GLY A 276 -19.73 -15.09 11.35
CA GLY A 276 -19.07 -15.97 12.32
C GLY A 276 -17.71 -15.48 12.81
N SER A 277 -17.04 -14.58 12.09
CA SER A 277 -15.76 -13.98 12.50
C SER A 277 -15.97 -12.95 13.62
N ASN A 278 -15.33 -13.16 14.77
CA ASN A 278 -15.37 -12.23 15.90
C ASN A 278 -14.48 -11.00 15.60
N LEU A 279 -15.09 -9.82 15.52
CA LEU A 279 -14.45 -8.57 15.13
C LEU A 279 -14.04 -7.68 16.32
N GLY A 280 -14.28 -8.12 17.56
CA GLY A 280 -13.92 -7.39 18.77
C GLY A 280 -15.06 -7.28 19.78
N THR A 281 -14.96 -6.28 20.65
CA THR A 281 -15.91 -6.08 21.77
C THR A 281 -16.51 -4.67 21.72
N VAL A 282 -17.84 -4.60 21.66
CA VAL A 282 -18.60 -3.38 21.92
C VAL A 282 -18.96 -3.36 23.41
N ASN A 283 -18.76 -2.23 24.07
CA ASN A 283 -19.04 -2.05 25.48
C ASN A 283 -20.24 -1.14 25.62
N PHE A 284 -21.34 -1.62 26.17
CA PHE A 284 -22.55 -0.83 26.40
C PHE A 284 -22.57 -0.28 27.84
N PRO A 285 -22.25 1.02 28.08
CA PRO A 285 -22.42 1.66 29.39
C PRO A 285 -23.80 1.45 30.03
N THR A 286 -23.89 1.65 31.34
CA THR A 286 -25.19 1.77 32.00
C THR A 286 -25.90 3.05 31.54
N THR A 287 -27.18 2.95 31.16
CA THR A 287 -28.05 4.08 30.82
C THR A 287 -28.85 4.57 32.05
N GLY A 288 -28.69 3.90 33.19
CA GLY A 288 -29.27 4.24 34.49
C GLY A 288 -30.69 3.72 34.74
N ALA A 289 -31.43 3.34 33.69
CA ALA A 289 -32.77 2.77 33.79
C ALA A 289 -33.12 1.92 32.55
N TRP A 290 -34.02 0.94 32.68
CA TRP A 290 -34.38 0.03 31.59
C TRP A 290 -35.31 0.65 30.54
N ASP A 291 -35.84 1.84 30.81
CA ASP A 291 -36.61 2.71 29.90
C ASP A 291 -35.80 3.93 29.41
N SER A 292 -34.51 3.99 29.75
CA SER A 292 -33.55 5.01 29.31
C SER A 292 -32.71 4.46 28.15
N TRP A 293 -32.99 4.90 26.94
CA TRP A 293 -32.39 4.38 25.71
C TRP A 293 -31.32 5.33 25.13
N THR A 294 -30.19 4.77 24.72
CA THR A 294 -29.12 5.48 23.99
C THR A 294 -28.64 4.65 22.80
N ILE A 295 -27.75 5.21 21.99
CA ILE A 295 -27.05 4.48 20.92
C ILE A 295 -25.59 4.26 21.35
N ASP A 296 -25.02 3.12 20.97
CA ASP A 296 -23.57 2.93 20.83
C ASP A 296 -23.25 2.32 19.45
N SER A 297 -22.05 2.61 18.95
CA SER A 297 -21.73 2.49 17.52
C SER A 297 -20.43 1.71 17.27
N ALA A 298 -20.41 0.89 16.22
CA ALA A 298 -19.19 0.30 15.67
C ALA A 298 -19.09 0.49 14.15
N GLN A 299 -17.87 0.52 13.63
CA GLN A 299 -17.59 0.42 12.20
C GLN A 299 -17.20 -1.02 11.91
N LEU A 300 -18.03 -1.78 11.19
CA LEU A 300 -17.77 -3.18 10.84
C LEU A 300 -17.70 -3.35 9.33
N TYR A 301 -16.79 -4.20 8.89
CA TYR A 301 -16.73 -4.61 7.50
C TYR A 301 -17.85 -5.62 7.18
N LEU A 302 -18.67 -5.30 6.19
CA LEU A 302 -19.60 -6.25 5.57
C LEU A 302 -19.05 -6.63 4.20
N ALA A 303 -19.11 -7.92 3.87
CA ALA A 303 -18.77 -8.42 2.54
C ALA A 303 -19.90 -8.08 1.54
N GLN A 304 -19.60 -8.02 0.25
CA GLN A 304 -20.64 -7.93 -0.77
C GLN A 304 -21.51 -9.19 -0.74
N GLY A 305 -22.83 -9.04 -0.81
CA GLY A 305 -23.80 -10.10 -0.64
C GLY A 305 -24.34 -10.19 0.78
N ASN A 306 -24.81 -11.37 1.18
CA ASN A 306 -25.47 -11.56 2.47
C ASN A 306 -24.45 -11.66 3.61
N ASN A 307 -24.74 -10.99 4.71
CA ASN A 307 -23.96 -10.97 5.94
C ASN A 307 -24.84 -11.33 7.13
N THR A 308 -24.33 -12.13 8.06
CA THR A 308 -24.95 -12.42 9.36
C THR A 308 -24.21 -11.65 10.44
N ILE A 309 -24.91 -10.81 11.20
CA ILE A 309 -24.33 -9.98 12.28
C ILE A 309 -24.84 -10.56 13.60
N THR A 310 -23.95 -10.78 14.58
CA THR A 310 -24.33 -11.32 15.89
C THR A 310 -23.66 -10.55 17.03
N LEU A 311 -24.45 -10.12 18.02
CA LEU A 311 -23.95 -9.74 19.34
C LEU A 311 -23.94 -10.95 20.26
N ILE A 312 -22.90 -11.13 21.06
CA ILE A 312 -22.70 -12.27 21.97
C ILE A 312 -22.35 -11.76 23.38
N ALA A 313 -23.16 -12.08 24.38
CA ALA A 313 -22.92 -11.67 25.77
C ALA A 313 -21.59 -12.22 26.31
N GLN A 314 -20.70 -11.36 26.82
CA GLN A 314 -19.42 -11.80 27.39
C GLN A 314 -19.48 -12.19 28.87
N THR A 315 -20.57 -11.86 29.56
CA THR A 315 -20.73 -12.08 31.00
C THR A 315 -22.05 -12.75 31.32
N ASN A 316 -22.15 -13.34 32.52
CA ASN A 316 -23.39 -13.91 33.04
C ASN A 316 -24.46 -12.85 33.39
N GLU A 317 -24.22 -11.56 33.09
CA GLU A 317 -25.29 -10.56 33.11
C GLU A 317 -26.10 -10.54 31.81
N GLY A 318 -25.64 -11.15 30.70
CA GLY A 318 -26.29 -11.04 29.39
C GLY A 318 -25.93 -9.75 28.63
N LEU A 319 -26.60 -9.50 27.50
CA LEU A 319 -26.55 -8.24 26.75
C LEU A 319 -27.43 -7.16 27.42
N PRO A 320 -27.28 -5.87 27.10
CA PRO A 320 -28.34 -4.89 27.40
C PRO A 320 -29.64 -5.25 26.67
N ASN A 321 -30.74 -4.57 27.01
CA ASN A 321 -31.93 -4.59 26.17
C ASN A 321 -31.58 -3.87 24.86
N VAL A 322 -31.68 -4.55 23.71
CA VAL A 322 -31.42 -3.94 22.39
C VAL A 322 -32.75 -3.78 21.66
N ASP A 323 -33.01 -2.55 21.26
CA ASP A 323 -34.24 -2.11 20.59
C ASP A 323 -34.12 -2.29 19.07
N SER A 324 -33.11 -1.66 18.47
CA SER A 324 -32.90 -1.69 17.03
C SER A 324 -31.41 -1.69 16.68
N LEU A 325 -31.12 -2.21 15.48
CA LEU A 325 -29.84 -2.06 14.81
C LEU A 325 -30.04 -1.19 13.57
N THR A 326 -29.36 -0.05 13.52
CA THR A 326 -29.28 0.82 12.34
C THR A 326 -27.95 0.61 11.62
N LEU A 327 -28.00 0.45 10.29
CA LEU A 327 -26.83 0.38 9.43
C LEU A 327 -26.75 1.64 8.57
N LEU A 328 -25.61 2.34 8.62
CA LEU A 328 -25.32 3.50 7.78
C LEU A 328 -24.26 3.15 6.74
N GLY A 329 -24.66 3.22 5.47
CA GLY A 329 -23.86 2.99 4.28
C GLY A 329 -24.73 2.74 3.04
N ASN A 330 -24.22 3.08 1.85
CA ASN A 330 -24.97 2.86 0.62
C ASN A 330 -25.08 1.37 0.27
N GLY A 331 -26.23 0.97 -0.29
CA GLY A 331 -26.46 -0.38 -0.82
C GLY A 331 -26.79 -1.47 0.22
N VAL A 332 -27.10 -1.12 1.47
CA VAL A 332 -27.47 -2.10 2.50
C VAL A 332 -28.98 -2.33 2.56
N ASN A 333 -29.40 -3.60 2.59
CA ASN A 333 -30.78 -4.05 2.61
C ASN A 333 -30.96 -5.15 3.68
N ALA A 334 -32.14 -5.23 4.31
CA ALA A 334 -32.47 -6.36 5.16
C ALA A 334 -32.82 -7.59 4.31
N VAL A 335 -32.50 -8.81 4.78
CA VAL A 335 -32.88 -10.06 4.11
C VAL A 335 -33.51 -11.05 5.08
N ASP A 336 -34.45 -11.85 4.59
CA ASP A 336 -35.13 -12.86 5.41
C ASP A 336 -34.15 -13.94 5.87
N CYS A 337 -34.08 -14.13 7.19
CA CYS A 337 -33.21 -15.12 7.81
C CYS A 337 -33.64 -16.53 7.40
N GLN A 338 -32.80 -17.22 6.63
CA GLN A 338 -33.17 -18.50 6.02
C GLN A 338 -33.42 -19.58 7.09
N THR A 339 -34.71 -19.90 7.30
CA THR A 339 -35.14 -21.04 8.09
C THR A 339 -35.18 -22.30 7.20
N PRO A 340 -34.48 -23.40 7.56
CA PRO A 340 -34.50 -24.62 6.78
C PRO A 340 -35.92 -25.20 6.72
N THR A 341 -36.48 -25.36 5.51
CA THR A 341 -37.84 -25.85 5.32
C THR A 341 -37.95 -27.36 5.62
N PRO A 342 -38.93 -27.82 6.42
CA PRO A 342 -38.97 -29.22 6.89
C PRO A 342 -39.72 -30.18 5.95
N SER A 343 -39.30 -31.44 5.90
CA SER A 343 -40.07 -32.57 5.32
C SER A 343 -39.54 -33.92 5.83
N PRO A 344 -40.34 -35.01 5.83
CA PRO A 344 -41.34 -35.27 6.85
C PRO A 344 -41.00 -36.49 7.75
N SER A 345 -41.79 -36.68 8.82
CA SER A 345 -41.59 -37.72 9.85
C SER A 345 -41.53 -39.16 9.30
N PRO A 346 -40.68 -40.01 9.89
CA PRO A 346 -41.25 -41.14 10.61
C PRO A 346 -40.66 -41.37 12.03
N SER A 347 -41.46 -42.02 12.87
CA SER A 347 -41.13 -42.55 14.20
C SER A 347 -40.44 -43.94 14.12
N PRO A 348 -39.71 -44.45 15.15
CA PRO A 348 -39.03 -43.81 16.29
C PRO A 348 -37.50 -44.08 16.31
N THR A 349 -36.79 -43.38 17.22
CA THR A 349 -35.33 -43.38 17.41
C THR A 349 -34.69 -44.74 17.76
N PRO A 350 -33.52 -45.05 17.17
CA PRO A 350 -32.40 -45.57 17.96
C PRO A 350 -31.05 -44.86 17.67
N SER A 351 -30.31 -44.53 18.74
CA SER A 351 -28.89 -44.09 18.86
C SER A 351 -28.21 -43.24 17.76
N PRO A 352 -27.48 -42.17 18.13
CA PRO A 352 -26.79 -41.32 17.16
C PRO A 352 -25.69 -42.09 16.42
N THR A 353 -25.81 -42.16 15.09
CA THR A 353 -24.70 -42.44 14.19
C THR A 353 -23.90 -41.13 14.03
N PRO A 354 -22.56 -41.14 14.06
CA PRO A 354 -21.76 -39.92 13.97
C PRO A 354 -22.06 -39.16 12.68
N THR A 355 -22.18 -37.83 12.80
CA THR A 355 -22.29 -36.91 11.67
C THR A 355 -21.11 -37.13 10.71
N PRO A 356 -21.33 -37.15 9.37
CA PRO A 356 -20.22 -37.20 8.43
C PRO A 356 -19.27 -36.01 8.65
N PRO A 357 -17.94 -36.19 8.52
CA PRO A 357 -17.02 -35.07 8.49
C PRO A 357 -17.42 -34.05 7.41
N PRO A 358 -17.10 -32.76 7.58
CA PRO A 358 -17.24 -31.77 6.50
C PRO A 358 -16.54 -32.28 5.24
N ALA A 359 -17.19 -32.11 4.08
CA ALA A 359 -16.60 -32.52 2.81
C ALA A 359 -15.45 -31.56 2.44
N ASP A 360 -14.37 -32.11 1.89
CA ASP A 360 -13.29 -31.31 1.32
C ASP A 360 -13.80 -30.50 0.12
N VAL A 361 -13.37 -29.25 0.04
CA VAL A 361 -13.64 -28.31 -1.06
C VAL A 361 -12.32 -28.02 -1.75
N THR A 362 -12.34 -27.92 -3.09
CA THR A 362 -11.18 -27.48 -3.88
C THR A 362 -11.35 -26.02 -4.32
N VAL A 363 -10.36 -25.20 -4.00
CA VAL A 363 -10.22 -23.80 -4.46
C VAL A 363 -9.07 -23.73 -5.46
N PHE A 364 -9.27 -23.03 -6.58
CA PHE A 364 -8.23 -22.77 -7.58
C PHE A 364 -7.81 -21.29 -7.51
N ILE A 365 -6.49 -21.06 -7.45
CA ILE A 365 -5.89 -19.73 -7.40
C ILE A 365 -5.00 -19.58 -8.64
N GLN A 366 -5.47 -18.75 -9.57
CA GLN A 366 -4.75 -18.33 -10.77
C GLN A 366 -3.83 -17.15 -10.45
N GLU A 367 -2.87 -16.88 -11.32
CA GLU A 367 -2.22 -15.58 -11.38
C GLU A 367 -3.24 -14.42 -11.54
N ASN A 368 -2.95 -13.28 -10.92
CA ASN A 368 -3.85 -12.12 -10.84
C ASN A 368 -5.22 -12.35 -10.17
N ALA A 369 -5.49 -13.53 -9.58
CA ALA A 369 -6.69 -13.80 -8.78
C ALA A 369 -6.47 -13.50 -7.29
N ASN A 370 -7.56 -13.36 -6.53
CA ASN A 370 -7.48 -13.28 -5.07
C ASN A 370 -6.75 -14.52 -4.50
N GLY A 371 -5.88 -14.33 -3.51
CA GLY A 371 -4.99 -15.36 -2.99
C GLY A 371 -3.68 -15.56 -3.75
N PHE A 372 -3.48 -14.97 -4.94
CA PHE A 372 -2.17 -14.87 -5.58
C PHE A 372 -1.50 -13.54 -5.20
N CYS A 373 -0.32 -13.58 -4.59
CA CYS A 373 0.27 -12.40 -3.95
C CYS A 373 1.43 -11.78 -4.71
N SER A 374 2.38 -12.60 -5.18
CA SER A 374 3.49 -12.13 -6.01
C SER A 374 4.24 -13.29 -6.65
N VAL A 375 4.99 -12.97 -7.71
CA VAL A 375 6.08 -13.78 -8.24
C VAL A 375 7.35 -12.94 -8.27
N ASP A 376 8.48 -13.52 -7.86
CA ASP A 376 9.80 -12.91 -7.98
C ASP A 376 10.30 -13.15 -9.43
N GLY A 377 9.67 -12.46 -10.38
CA GLY A 377 9.79 -12.64 -11.84
C GLY A 377 8.65 -11.93 -12.58
N SER A 378 7.99 -12.60 -13.53
CA SER A 378 6.90 -12.05 -14.35
C SER A 378 5.67 -12.95 -14.43
N ILE A 379 4.53 -12.35 -14.83
CA ILE A 379 3.37 -13.10 -15.35
C ILE A 379 3.47 -13.09 -16.86
N ASP A 380 3.67 -14.27 -17.41
CA ASP A 380 3.99 -14.52 -18.81
C ASP A 380 2.83 -15.25 -19.51
N ASN A 381 2.78 -15.24 -20.85
CA ASN A 381 1.65 -15.81 -21.61
C ASN A 381 2.02 -16.37 -23.00
N GLU A 382 3.30 -16.44 -23.32
CA GLU A 382 3.79 -16.87 -24.63
C GLU A 382 3.76 -18.39 -24.85
N ASN A 383 3.78 -19.20 -23.78
CA ASN A 383 3.64 -20.66 -23.87
C ASN A 383 2.16 -21.08 -23.75
N SER A 384 1.58 -21.64 -24.81
CA SER A 384 0.16 -22.00 -24.83
C SER A 384 -0.22 -23.10 -23.81
N GLY A 385 -1.48 -23.12 -23.37
CA GLY A 385 -2.05 -24.21 -22.57
C GLY A 385 -2.18 -23.92 -21.07
N TYR A 386 -1.78 -22.73 -20.62
CA TYR A 386 -2.19 -22.17 -19.32
C TYR A 386 -3.71 -21.90 -19.29
N THR A 387 -4.18 -21.50 -18.13
CA THR A 387 -5.56 -21.15 -17.80
C THR A 387 -5.56 -19.77 -17.15
N GLY A 388 -6.66 -19.01 -17.22
CA GLY A 388 -6.65 -17.62 -16.78
C GLY A 388 -6.01 -16.68 -17.80
N SER A 389 -5.15 -15.77 -17.32
CA SER A 389 -4.50 -14.68 -18.06
C SER A 389 -3.05 -14.96 -18.48
N GLY A 390 -2.36 -15.88 -17.80
CA GLY A 390 -0.97 -16.25 -18.06
C GLY A 390 -0.49 -17.38 -17.16
N TYR A 391 0.78 -17.34 -16.76
CA TYR A 391 1.38 -18.18 -15.73
C TYR A 391 2.46 -17.41 -14.98
N ALA A 392 2.74 -17.80 -13.74
CA ALA A 392 3.84 -17.26 -12.96
C ALA A 392 5.18 -17.87 -13.42
N ASN A 393 6.07 -17.02 -13.92
CA ASN A 393 7.44 -17.36 -14.29
C ASN A 393 8.41 -16.64 -13.33
N THR A 394 9.15 -17.39 -12.52
CA THR A 394 10.22 -16.82 -11.68
C THR A 394 11.44 -16.51 -12.52
N ASP A 395 12.21 -15.48 -12.16
CA ASP A 395 13.57 -15.31 -12.71
C ASP A 395 14.40 -16.60 -12.53
N ASN A 396 15.30 -16.87 -13.49
CA ASN A 396 16.17 -18.05 -13.45
C ASN A 396 17.28 -17.85 -12.37
N MET A 397 16.91 -18.02 -11.09
CA MET A 397 17.81 -17.90 -9.94
C MET A 397 17.29 -18.73 -8.74
N THR A 398 18.21 -19.17 -7.87
CA THR A 398 17.85 -19.78 -6.58
C THR A 398 17.25 -18.73 -5.65
N GLY A 399 16.18 -19.05 -4.93
CA GLY A 399 15.55 -18.15 -3.95
C GLY A 399 14.38 -17.31 -4.49
N GLN A 400 14.20 -17.24 -5.81
CA GLN A 400 13.02 -16.63 -6.43
C GLN A 400 11.78 -17.46 -6.11
N ALA A 401 10.66 -16.81 -5.77
CA ALA A 401 9.47 -17.52 -5.32
C ALA A 401 8.17 -17.02 -5.93
N ILE A 402 7.13 -17.81 -5.69
CA ILE A 402 5.73 -17.42 -5.86
C ILE A 402 5.06 -17.49 -4.48
N ASN A 403 4.23 -16.51 -4.16
CA ASN A 403 3.60 -16.34 -2.87
C ASN A 403 2.07 -16.33 -3.03
N TRP A 404 1.37 -17.07 -2.18
CA TRP A 404 -0.08 -17.15 -2.10
C TRP A 404 -0.57 -16.93 -0.66
N SER A 405 -1.85 -16.58 -0.51
CA SER A 405 -2.54 -16.41 0.77
C SER A 405 -3.88 -17.15 0.73
N VAL A 406 -4.15 -17.95 1.77
CA VAL A 406 -5.36 -18.78 1.88
C VAL A 406 -5.91 -18.70 3.29
N ASP A 407 -7.22 -18.67 3.43
CA ASP A 407 -7.91 -18.79 4.73
C ASP A 407 -8.37 -20.23 4.88
N THR A 408 -8.10 -20.84 6.04
CA THR A 408 -8.32 -22.27 6.28
C THR A 408 -8.70 -22.56 7.72
N SER A 409 -9.41 -23.66 7.97
CA SER A 409 -9.48 -24.26 9.32
C SER A 409 -8.20 -25.06 9.63
N ALA A 410 -7.84 -25.25 10.90
CA ALA A 410 -6.66 -26.05 11.26
C ALA A 410 -6.80 -27.53 10.83
N ALA A 411 -6.15 -27.93 9.73
CA ALA A 411 -6.28 -29.26 9.13
C ALA A 411 -5.09 -29.59 8.19
N ASN A 412 -5.11 -30.78 7.59
CA ASN A 412 -4.23 -31.11 6.47
C ASN A 412 -4.93 -30.81 5.14
N TYR A 413 -4.24 -30.09 4.25
CA TYR A 413 -4.71 -29.72 2.92
C TYR A 413 -3.82 -30.34 1.86
N VAL A 414 -4.39 -30.64 0.69
CA VAL A 414 -3.63 -30.99 -0.52
C VAL A 414 -3.43 -29.74 -1.34
N LEU A 415 -2.18 -29.32 -1.51
CA LEU A 415 -1.76 -28.31 -2.47
C LEU A 415 -1.37 -29.04 -3.75
N GLU A 416 -1.98 -28.68 -4.88
CA GLU A 416 -1.67 -29.20 -6.21
C GLU A 416 -1.34 -28.02 -7.13
N TRP A 417 -0.11 -27.98 -7.65
CA TRP A 417 0.32 -27.00 -8.63
C TRP A 417 0.23 -27.58 -10.02
N ARG A 418 -0.43 -26.85 -10.93
CA ARG A 418 -0.33 -27.09 -12.37
C ARG A 418 0.85 -26.32 -12.92
N TYR A 419 1.74 -27.01 -13.64
CA TYR A 419 3.03 -26.46 -14.03
C TYR A 419 3.52 -26.96 -15.40
N ALA A 420 4.41 -26.22 -16.02
CA ALA A 420 5.17 -26.64 -17.20
C ALA A 420 6.68 -26.52 -16.94
N ASN A 421 7.45 -27.54 -17.33
CA ASN A 421 8.90 -27.57 -17.25
C ASN A 421 9.48 -28.15 -18.54
N GLY A 422 9.70 -27.29 -19.53
CA GLY A 422 10.34 -27.64 -20.80
C GLY A 422 11.86 -27.80 -20.72
N SER A 423 12.47 -27.74 -19.54
CA SER A 423 13.90 -28.02 -19.36
C SER A 423 14.19 -29.53 -19.30
N THR A 424 15.47 -29.91 -19.24
CA THR A 424 15.90 -31.32 -19.15
C THR A 424 16.09 -31.82 -17.71
N ILE A 425 15.83 -30.99 -16.70
CA ILE A 425 16.07 -31.28 -15.28
C ILE A 425 14.82 -30.97 -14.43
N ASP A 426 14.77 -31.49 -13.20
CA ASP A 426 13.77 -31.12 -12.20
C ASP A 426 14.01 -29.67 -11.72
N ARG A 427 12.99 -28.80 -11.80
CA ARG A 427 13.03 -27.42 -11.31
C ARG A 427 12.37 -27.31 -9.93
N ALA A 428 12.92 -28.03 -8.96
CA ALA A 428 12.34 -28.20 -7.63
C ALA A 428 12.29 -26.89 -6.80
N GLY A 429 11.23 -26.75 -5.99
CA GLY A 429 11.02 -25.62 -5.08
C GLY A 429 10.96 -26.04 -3.61
N THR A 430 11.46 -25.21 -2.71
CA THR A 430 11.26 -25.30 -1.26
C THR A 430 9.93 -24.65 -0.88
N LEU A 431 9.00 -25.45 -0.37
CA LEU A 431 7.72 -24.99 0.14
C LEU A 431 7.85 -24.50 1.58
N LYS A 432 7.40 -23.28 1.84
CA LYS A 432 7.27 -22.67 3.15
C LYS A 432 5.81 -22.33 3.44
N VAL A 433 5.38 -22.53 4.68
CA VAL A 433 4.07 -22.12 5.21
C VAL A 433 4.30 -21.25 6.44
N ASN A 434 3.70 -20.06 6.49
CA ASN A 434 3.87 -19.11 7.60
C ASN A 434 5.35 -18.85 7.92
N GLY A 435 6.16 -18.69 6.87
CA GLY A 435 7.63 -18.54 6.93
C GLY A 435 8.43 -19.83 7.15
N ASN A 436 7.81 -20.88 7.71
CA ASN A 436 8.48 -22.12 8.08
C ASN A 436 8.64 -23.09 6.89
N THR A 437 9.84 -23.62 6.68
CA THR A 437 10.10 -24.63 5.64
C THR A 437 9.40 -25.95 5.95
N VAL A 438 8.53 -26.40 5.03
CA VAL A 438 7.75 -27.63 5.13
C VAL A 438 8.44 -28.79 4.44
N ARG A 439 8.83 -28.63 3.17
CA ARG A 439 9.50 -29.66 2.34
C ARG A 439 9.99 -29.08 1.00
N THR A 440 10.76 -29.87 0.26
CA THR A 440 10.97 -29.67 -1.19
C THR A 440 9.80 -30.29 -1.98
N VAL A 441 9.41 -29.63 -3.07
CA VAL A 441 8.42 -30.05 -4.07
C VAL A 441 9.16 -30.18 -5.41
N SER A 442 9.09 -31.36 -6.03
CA SER A 442 9.65 -31.59 -7.36
C SER A 442 8.67 -31.17 -8.46
N PHE A 443 9.24 -30.61 -9.53
CA PHE A 443 8.60 -30.25 -10.78
C PHE A 443 9.40 -30.89 -11.94
N PRO A 444 9.31 -32.21 -12.16
CA PRO A 444 10.03 -32.91 -13.22
C PRO A 444 9.74 -32.35 -14.61
N THR A 445 10.61 -32.63 -15.59
CA THR A 445 10.39 -32.19 -16.98
C THR A 445 9.04 -32.67 -17.53
N THR A 446 8.29 -31.74 -18.12
CA THR A 446 7.08 -32.02 -18.91
C THR A 446 7.39 -32.22 -20.40
N GLY A 447 8.66 -32.07 -20.79
CA GLY A 447 9.17 -32.26 -22.15
C GLY A 447 9.14 -31.00 -23.03
N ASP A 448 8.21 -30.08 -22.79
CA ASP A 448 8.06 -28.81 -23.51
C ASP A 448 7.32 -27.77 -22.66
N TRP A 449 7.55 -26.47 -22.90
CA TRP A 449 6.95 -25.38 -22.11
C TRP A 449 5.45 -25.16 -22.35
N ALA A 450 4.89 -25.67 -23.45
CA ALA A 450 3.44 -25.73 -23.66
C ALA A 450 2.80 -27.05 -23.13
N SER A 451 3.60 -27.94 -22.53
CA SER A 451 3.13 -29.19 -21.93
C SER A 451 3.00 -29.03 -20.41
N TRP A 452 1.76 -29.16 -19.92
CA TRP A 452 1.40 -28.92 -18.52
C TRP A 452 1.13 -30.23 -17.79
N ALA A 453 1.57 -30.32 -16.53
CA ALA A 453 1.35 -31.45 -15.62
C ALA A 453 1.02 -30.94 -14.21
N ASP A 454 0.57 -31.83 -13.34
CA ASP A 454 0.17 -31.50 -11.97
C ASP A 454 1.12 -32.18 -10.96
N THR A 455 1.52 -31.47 -9.91
CA THR A 455 2.29 -32.02 -8.78
C THR A 455 1.62 -31.64 -7.47
N ARG A 456 1.51 -32.58 -6.52
CA ARG A 456 0.73 -32.40 -5.29
C ARG A 456 1.48 -32.78 -4.02
N VAL A 457 1.22 -32.05 -2.94
CA VAL A 457 1.72 -32.34 -1.59
C VAL A 457 0.65 -32.10 -0.54
N SER A 458 0.67 -32.89 0.54
CA SER A 458 -0.12 -32.61 1.73
C SER A 458 0.68 -31.75 2.72
N VAL A 459 0.05 -30.70 3.24
CA VAL A 459 0.61 -29.80 4.27
C VAL A 459 -0.40 -29.63 5.40
N ALA A 460 0.08 -29.40 6.62
CA ALA A 460 -0.78 -28.88 7.68
C ALA A 460 -0.86 -27.35 7.53
N LEU A 461 -2.07 -26.80 7.56
CA LEU A 461 -2.32 -25.36 7.65
C LEU A 461 -3.00 -25.05 8.98
N GLU A 462 -2.74 -23.86 9.50
CA GLU A 462 -3.28 -23.38 10.77
C GLU A 462 -4.70 -22.79 10.56
N GLU A 463 -5.40 -22.49 11.64
CA GLU A 463 -6.70 -21.80 11.54
C GLU A 463 -6.50 -20.31 11.23
N GLY A 464 -7.23 -19.79 10.24
CA GLY A 464 -7.10 -18.43 9.72
C GLY A 464 -6.22 -18.33 8.48
N VAL A 465 -5.74 -17.11 8.22
CA VAL A 465 -4.94 -16.79 7.02
C VAL A 465 -3.53 -17.39 7.12
N ASN A 466 -3.24 -18.30 6.21
CA ASN A 466 -1.94 -18.91 6.01
C ASN A 466 -1.25 -18.31 4.78
N SER A 467 0.06 -18.05 4.89
CA SER A 467 0.91 -17.68 3.76
C SER A 467 1.62 -18.91 3.21
N ILE A 468 1.59 -19.08 1.90
CA ILE A 468 2.22 -20.19 1.18
C ILE A 468 3.27 -19.59 0.25
N ARG A 469 4.55 -19.94 0.44
CA ARG A 469 5.66 -19.51 -0.43
C ARG A 469 6.31 -20.75 -1.05
N LEU A 470 6.38 -20.80 -2.37
CA LEU A 470 7.16 -21.80 -3.10
C LEU A 470 8.42 -21.13 -3.65
N GLU A 471 9.59 -21.54 -3.19
CA GLU A 471 10.86 -20.83 -3.41
C GLU A 471 11.86 -21.71 -4.17
N SER A 472 12.39 -21.24 -5.31
CA SER A 472 13.31 -22.01 -6.15
C SER A 472 14.51 -22.55 -5.37
N SER A 473 14.72 -23.87 -5.47
CA SER A 473 15.93 -24.52 -4.97
C SER A 473 17.02 -24.69 -6.04
N THR A 474 16.77 -24.21 -7.27
CA THR A 474 17.67 -24.36 -8.42
C THR A 474 18.10 -23.02 -8.99
N THR A 475 19.27 -22.97 -9.62
CA THR A 475 19.76 -21.76 -10.31
C THR A 475 18.95 -21.41 -11.55
N GLU A 476 18.05 -22.29 -11.98
CA GLU A 476 17.19 -22.13 -13.14
C GLU A 476 15.79 -21.62 -12.75
N GLY A 477 15.58 -21.16 -11.51
CA GLY A 477 14.25 -20.79 -11.03
C GLY A 477 13.33 -22.00 -10.81
N LEU A 478 12.03 -21.73 -10.70
CA LEU A 478 10.97 -22.75 -10.67
C LEU A 478 10.58 -23.19 -12.09
N ALA A 479 9.76 -24.23 -12.16
CA ALA A 479 8.91 -24.46 -13.32
C ALA A 479 7.89 -23.32 -13.48
N ASN A 480 7.35 -23.13 -14.68
CA ASN A 480 6.28 -22.17 -14.92
C ASN A 480 5.04 -22.67 -14.18
N ILE A 481 4.48 -21.90 -13.25
CA ILE A 481 3.31 -22.30 -12.46
C ILE A 481 2.09 -21.59 -13.01
N ASP A 482 1.14 -22.36 -13.55
CA ASP A 482 -0.13 -21.86 -14.05
C ASP A 482 -1.09 -21.59 -12.88
N SER A 483 -1.31 -22.59 -12.03
CA SER A 483 -2.32 -22.50 -10.97
C SER A 483 -1.92 -23.26 -9.71
N LEU A 484 -2.49 -22.83 -8.58
CA LEU A 484 -2.45 -23.55 -7.32
C LEU A 484 -3.88 -23.93 -6.91
N ALA A 485 -4.16 -25.23 -6.86
CA ALA A 485 -5.35 -25.78 -6.25
C ALA A 485 -5.09 -26.16 -4.79
N LEU A 486 -5.95 -25.73 -3.86
CA LEU A 486 -6.00 -26.25 -2.50
C LEU A 486 -7.26 -27.07 -2.28
N THR A 487 -7.11 -28.29 -1.77
CA THR A 487 -8.23 -29.15 -1.38
C THR A 487 -8.21 -29.45 0.11
N GLY A 488 -9.32 -29.17 0.80
CA GLY A 488 -9.56 -29.51 2.20
C GLY A 488 -10.81 -28.85 2.76
N ILE A 489 -11.07 -28.98 4.06
CA ILE A 489 -12.24 -28.38 4.71
C ILE A 489 -12.14 -26.85 4.76
N SER A 490 -13.25 -26.14 4.47
CA SER A 490 -13.36 -24.68 4.73
C SER A 490 -12.20 -23.82 4.19
N VAL A 491 -11.64 -24.15 3.02
CA VAL A 491 -10.58 -23.35 2.37
C VAL A 491 -11.16 -22.26 1.48
N ALA A 492 -10.55 -21.07 1.49
CA ALA A 492 -10.81 -19.95 0.59
C ALA A 492 -9.50 -19.25 0.18
N PRO A 493 -9.42 -18.57 -0.98
CA PRO A 493 -8.33 -17.64 -1.23
C PRO A 493 -8.48 -16.44 -0.29
N ALA A 494 -7.42 -16.11 0.44
CA ALA A 494 -7.42 -14.94 1.32
C ALA A 494 -6.87 -13.72 0.57
N SER A 495 -7.29 -12.53 1.01
CA SER A 495 -6.56 -11.31 0.66
C SER A 495 -5.08 -11.50 1.03
N CYS A 496 -4.20 -11.24 0.09
CA CYS A 496 -2.77 -11.26 0.36
C CYS A 496 -2.44 -10.24 1.45
N PRO A 497 -1.56 -10.57 2.41
CA PRO A 497 -1.09 -9.59 3.38
C PRO A 497 -0.54 -8.40 2.59
N LEU A 498 -1.18 -7.23 2.74
CA LEU A 498 -0.61 -6.00 2.20
C LEU A 498 0.83 -5.91 2.68
N PRO A 499 1.80 -5.54 1.83
CA PRO A 499 3.16 -5.30 2.29
C PRO A 499 3.08 -4.33 3.45
N GLN A 500 3.42 -4.79 4.66
CA GLN A 500 3.14 -4.06 5.91
C GLN A 500 3.62 -2.60 5.79
N ASP A 501 2.69 -1.66 5.66
CA ASP A 501 2.97 -0.27 5.27
C ASP A 501 2.69 0.68 6.45
N CYS A 502 3.67 1.50 6.79
CA CYS A 502 3.56 2.53 7.83
C CYS A 502 2.36 3.48 7.69
N ASN A 503 1.80 3.70 6.50
CA ASN A 503 0.64 4.56 6.28
C ASN A 503 -0.66 3.96 6.84
N ASN A 504 -0.71 2.63 7.00
CA ASN A 504 -1.84 1.92 7.60
C ASN A 504 -1.86 2.02 9.14
N ILE A 505 -0.81 2.54 9.78
CA ILE A 505 -0.79 2.79 11.22
C ILE A 505 -1.72 3.98 11.53
N THR A 506 -2.91 3.70 12.08
CA THR A 506 -3.92 4.70 12.46
C THR A 506 -3.97 4.98 13.96
N SER A 507 -3.35 4.12 14.78
CA SER A 507 -3.29 4.23 16.24
C SER A 507 -2.06 5.02 16.71
N GLY A 508 -2.11 5.52 17.94
CA GLY A 508 -0.98 6.24 18.57
C GLY A 508 -0.86 7.71 18.16
N THR A 509 0.35 8.27 18.26
CA THR A 509 0.60 9.68 17.91
C THR A 509 1.04 9.78 16.46
N ILE A 510 0.24 10.44 15.61
CA ILE A 510 0.57 10.69 14.20
C ILE A 510 0.85 12.17 14.00
N LEU A 511 2.03 12.49 13.49
CA LEU A 511 2.48 13.82 13.09
C LEU A 511 2.60 13.87 11.56
N THR A 512 2.23 15.01 10.96
CA THR A 512 2.27 15.20 9.50
C THR A 512 3.23 16.30 9.10
N VAL A 513 4.04 16.03 8.07
CA VAL A 513 5.06 16.94 7.53
C VAL A 513 4.80 17.17 6.04
N ALA A 514 4.86 18.44 5.61
CA ALA A 514 4.77 18.80 4.19
C ALA A 514 5.60 20.06 3.91
N ALA A 515 6.58 19.98 3.00
CA ALA A 515 7.49 21.09 2.68
C ALA A 515 6.78 22.40 2.25
N ASN A 516 5.59 22.28 1.66
CA ASN A 516 4.74 23.42 1.25
C ASN A 516 3.93 24.05 2.42
N GLY A 517 4.05 23.56 3.65
CA GLY A 517 3.32 24.06 4.82
C GLY A 517 1.86 23.59 4.93
N SER A 518 1.41 22.62 4.12
CA SER A 518 0.03 22.08 4.14
C SER A 518 -0.25 21.03 5.23
N ALA A 519 0.66 20.86 6.19
CA ALA A 519 0.61 19.86 7.26
C ALA A 519 0.95 20.49 8.62
N GLN A 520 0.93 19.70 9.71
CA GLN A 520 1.23 20.21 11.06
C GLN A 520 2.64 20.81 11.17
N TYR A 521 3.61 20.27 10.42
CA TYR A 521 4.97 20.78 10.35
C TYR A 521 5.40 21.02 8.89
N SER A 522 6.19 22.07 8.67
CA SER A 522 6.84 22.32 7.37
C SER A 522 8.27 21.78 7.29
N SER A 523 8.77 21.16 8.36
CA SER A 523 10.14 20.64 8.47
C SER A 523 10.15 19.36 9.32
N VAL A 524 10.97 18.39 8.91
CA VAL A 524 11.09 17.08 9.58
C VAL A 524 11.75 17.24 10.95
N GLN A 525 12.78 18.08 11.09
CA GLN A 525 13.41 18.29 12.39
C GLN A 525 12.45 18.92 13.40
N SER A 526 11.49 19.73 12.94
CA SER A 526 10.47 20.33 13.82
C SER A 526 9.50 19.28 14.38
N ALA A 527 9.08 18.30 13.56
CA ALA A 527 8.26 17.18 14.00
C ALA A 527 9.03 16.30 15.01
N VAL A 528 10.29 15.95 14.71
CA VAL A 528 11.18 15.21 15.63
C VAL A 528 11.35 15.94 16.96
N ASN A 529 11.61 17.25 16.92
CA ASN A 529 11.82 18.06 18.13
C ASN A 529 10.58 18.16 19.02
N SER A 530 9.38 17.90 18.48
CA SER A 530 8.13 17.88 19.27
C SER A 530 7.96 16.61 20.11
N VAL A 531 8.66 15.53 19.75
CA VAL A 531 8.66 14.26 20.50
C VAL A 531 9.57 14.36 21.71
N SER A 532 9.15 13.79 22.85
CA SER A 532 9.92 13.78 24.09
C SER A 532 11.25 13.03 23.93
N SER A 533 12.33 13.54 24.52
CA SER A 533 13.62 12.83 24.59
C SER A 533 13.57 11.53 25.39
N SER A 534 12.54 11.33 26.21
CA SER A 534 12.27 10.10 26.96
C SER A 534 11.06 9.33 26.40
N ASN A 535 10.76 9.47 25.11
CA ASN A 535 9.61 8.81 24.48
C ASN A 535 9.67 7.28 24.61
N ASN A 536 8.56 6.67 25.00
CA ASN A 536 8.40 5.21 25.10
C ASN A 536 7.11 4.71 24.41
N GLN A 537 6.44 5.58 23.65
CA GLN A 537 5.26 5.27 22.85
C GLN A 537 5.62 5.36 21.37
N GLN A 538 4.94 4.60 20.51
CA GLN A 538 5.13 4.74 19.07
C GLN A 538 4.63 6.11 18.59
N VAL A 539 5.47 6.81 17.82
CA VAL A 539 5.11 8.04 17.11
C VAL A 539 5.35 7.83 15.63
N VAL A 540 4.33 8.08 14.80
CA VAL A 540 4.46 8.05 13.33
C VAL A 540 4.61 9.48 12.82
N ILE A 541 5.65 9.73 12.03
CA ILE A 541 5.86 11.00 11.30
C ILE A 541 5.61 10.71 9.82
N ARG A 542 4.42 11.06 9.34
CA ARG A 542 4.04 10.95 7.92
C ARG A 542 4.59 12.15 7.15
N ILE A 543 5.39 11.90 6.12
CA ILE A 543 6.10 12.91 5.34
C ILE A 543 5.55 12.88 3.92
N ARG A 544 4.89 13.97 3.50
CA ARG A 544 4.39 14.11 2.12
C ARG A 544 5.55 14.26 1.12
N PRO A 545 5.34 13.89 -0.16
CA PRO A 545 6.28 14.15 -1.24
C PRO A 545 6.80 15.60 -1.27
N GLY A 546 8.09 15.73 -1.55
CA GLY A 546 8.84 16.99 -1.49
C GLY A 546 10.31 16.78 -1.13
N THR A 547 11.12 17.80 -1.41
CA THR A 547 12.55 17.83 -1.04
C THR A 547 12.75 18.63 0.25
N TYR A 548 13.22 17.95 1.30
CA TYR A 548 13.49 18.50 2.62
C TYR A 548 15.00 18.71 2.76
N TYR A 549 15.46 19.92 2.45
CA TYR A 549 16.87 20.31 2.60
C TYR A 549 17.17 20.64 4.07
N GLU A 550 17.38 19.61 4.88
CA GLU A 550 17.58 19.69 6.33
C GLU A 550 18.73 18.76 6.75
N LYS A 551 19.61 19.24 7.64
CA LYS A 551 20.59 18.38 8.32
C LYS A 551 19.95 17.78 9.57
N LEU A 552 19.47 16.55 9.46
CA LEU A 552 18.59 15.93 10.45
C LEU A 552 19.37 15.16 11.53
N LEU A 553 19.02 15.39 12.80
CA LEU A 553 19.46 14.62 13.95
C LEU A 553 18.25 13.94 14.61
N ILE A 554 18.16 12.62 14.43
CA ILE A 554 17.11 11.78 14.99
C ILE A 554 17.59 11.22 16.33
N ASN A 555 17.28 11.96 17.40
CA ASN A 555 17.69 11.70 18.78
C ASN A 555 16.49 11.53 19.71
N ARG A 556 15.42 10.92 19.20
CA ARG A 556 14.15 10.63 19.87
C ARG A 556 13.76 9.20 19.52
N PRO A 557 13.64 8.27 20.48
CA PRO A 557 13.36 6.86 20.21
C PRO A 557 11.88 6.60 19.92
N ASN A 558 11.58 5.40 19.42
CA ASN A 558 10.22 4.91 19.11
C ASN A 558 9.50 5.79 18.06
N ILE A 559 10.19 6.11 16.97
CA ILE A 559 9.64 6.90 15.85
C ILE A 559 9.68 6.10 14.55
N THR A 560 8.53 6.03 13.87
CA THR A 560 8.39 5.56 12.49
C THR A 560 8.28 6.76 11.55
N PHE A 561 9.24 6.94 10.65
CA PHE A 561 9.17 7.92 9.57
C PHE A 561 8.54 7.25 8.34
N CYS A 562 7.48 7.85 7.82
CA CYS A 562 6.62 7.22 6.85
C CYS A 562 6.45 8.13 5.63
N GLY A 563 7.08 7.80 4.51
CA GLY A 563 6.76 8.41 3.23
C GLY A 563 5.48 7.82 2.64
N GLU A 564 4.94 8.49 1.63
CA GLU A 564 3.77 8.02 0.89
C GLU A 564 4.13 6.82 -0.01
N THR A 565 3.30 5.78 0.01
CA THR A 565 3.54 4.51 -0.70
C THR A 565 3.72 4.73 -2.20
N GLY A 566 4.80 4.20 -2.80
CA GLY A 566 5.12 4.41 -4.21
C GLY A 566 5.65 5.82 -4.56
N ALA A 567 5.85 6.68 -3.55
CA ALA A 567 6.42 8.02 -3.71
C ALA A 567 7.80 8.14 -3.05
N GLU A 568 8.52 7.04 -2.82
CA GLU A 568 9.83 7.03 -2.17
C GLU A 568 10.89 7.80 -2.95
N SER A 569 10.79 7.81 -4.28
CA SER A 569 11.57 8.67 -5.19
C SER A 569 11.30 10.17 -5.03
N SER A 570 10.13 10.56 -4.53
CA SER A 570 9.62 11.93 -4.49
C SER A 570 9.64 12.54 -3.08
N THR A 571 9.79 11.71 -2.04
CA THR A 571 9.97 12.14 -0.65
C THR A 571 11.46 12.09 -0.29
N ILE A 572 12.16 13.22 -0.37
CA ILE A 572 13.63 13.28 -0.31
C ILE A 572 14.12 14.07 0.91
N LEU A 573 14.82 13.41 1.83
CA LEU A 573 15.54 14.04 2.94
C LEU A 573 17.01 14.24 2.52
N THR A 574 17.50 15.49 2.47
CA THR A 574 18.81 15.75 1.86
C THR A 574 19.63 16.88 2.49
N TYR A 575 20.95 16.74 2.39
CA TYR A 575 21.93 17.79 2.65
C TYR A 575 23.13 17.63 1.68
N SER A 576 24.18 18.44 1.83
CA SER A 576 25.32 18.47 0.88
C SER A 576 26.70 18.50 1.53
N ASP A 577 26.83 18.19 2.82
CA ASP A 577 28.12 18.28 3.51
C ASP A 577 29.07 17.17 3.07
N GLY A 578 30.36 17.50 2.95
CA GLY A 578 31.46 16.55 2.83
C GLY A 578 32.31 16.52 4.09
N ALA A 579 33.15 15.50 4.26
CA ALA A 579 34.08 15.44 5.38
C ALA A 579 35.06 16.61 5.38
N ASP A 580 35.44 17.08 4.20
CA ASP A 580 36.29 18.25 3.98
C ASP A 580 35.65 19.58 4.44
N THR A 581 34.33 19.71 4.39
CA THR A 581 33.59 20.90 4.87
C THR A 581 33.08 20.77 6.29
N ALA A 582 32.68 19.57 6.71
CA ALA A 582 32.06 19.30 8.02
C ALA A 582 33.05 18.94 9.14
N GLY A 583 34.34 18.77 8.82
CA GLY A 583 35.37 18.39 9.80
C GLY A 583 35.50 16.89 10.05
N GLY A 584 35.04 16.05 9.11
CA GLY A 584 35.19 14.59 9.12
C GLY A 584 33.93 13.84 8.67
N THR A 585 34.10 12.58 8.25
CA THR A 585 33.01 11.70 7.73
C THR A 585 31.81 11.64 8.69
N SER A 586 32.04 11.42 9.98
CA SER A 586 30.95 11.34 10.97
C SER A 586 30.12 12.62 11.11
N ALA A 587 30.61 13.76 10.63
CA ALA A 587 29.91 15.03 10.62
C ALA A 587 29.28 15.37 9.26
N SER A 588 29.59 14.64 8.18
CA SER A 588 29.09 14.94 6.83
C SER A 588 27.69 14.40 6.52
N TYR A 589 26.99 13.85 7.51
CA TYR A 589 25.66 13.26 7.32
C TYR A 589 24.62 14.25 6.82
N SER A 590 23.68 13.76 6.00
CA SER A 590 22.39 14.42 5.77
C SER A 590 21.40 14.06 6.88
N VAL A 591 21.34 12.77 7.26
CA VAL A 591 20.57 12.28 8.41
C VAL A 591 21.48 11.48 9.35
N SER A 592 21.44 11.78 10.65
CA SER A 592 22.10 10.97 11.69
C SER A 592 21.08 10.47 12.71
N ILE A 593 20.98 9.15 12.86
CA ILE A 593 20.17 8.48 13.86
C ILE A 593 21.06 8.09 15.05
N THR A 594 20.66 8.54 16.24
CA THR A 594 21.35 8.28 17.52
C THR A 594 20.40 7.84 18.64
N ALA A 595 19.16 7.48 18.29
CA ALA A 595 18.18 6.92 19.20
C ALA A 595 17.74 5.55 18.68
N ASN A 596 17.40 4.65 19.59
CA ASN A 596 16.97 3.29 19.29
C ASN A 596 15.51 3.26 18.82
N ASP A 597 15.08 2.11 18.28
CA ASP A 597 13.68 1.84 17.96
C ASP A 597 13.15 2.83 16.90
N ILE A 598 13.84 2.87 15.75
CA ILE A 598 13.53 3.79 14.64
C ILE A 598 13.16 2.97 13.41
N SER A 599 11.99 3.22 12.83
CA SER A 599 11.59 2.70 11.53
C SER A 599 11.62 3.83 10.50
N MET A 600 12.06 3.55 9.27
CA MET A 600 11.87 4.46 8.13
C MET A 600 11.39 3.69 6.91
N GLU A 601 10.32 4.16 6.30
CA GLU A 601 9.66 3.47 5.18
C GLU A 601 9.29 4.45 4.06
N ASN A 602 9.34 3.98 2.82
CA ASN A 602 8.84 4.68 1.62
C ASN A 602 9.48 6.08 1.35
N LEU A 603 10.79 6.28 1.59
CA LEU A 603 11.44 7.57 1.30
C LEU A 603 12.92 7.49 0.88
N THR A 604 13.43 8.60 0.34
CA THR A 604 14.82 8.78 -0.06
C THR A 604 15.61 9.56 1.00
N ILE A 605 16.82 9.11 1.32
CA ILE A 605 17.85 9.88 2.02
C ILE A 605 19.05 10.10 1.08
N GLN A 606 19.43 11.36 0.85
CA GLN A 606 20.44 11.72 -0.15
C GLN A 606 21.49 12.70 0.37
N ASN A 607 22.77 12.44 0.11
CA ASN A 607 23.81 13.46 0.20
C ASN A 607 24.26 13.92 -1.21
N THR A 608 24.11 15.21 -1.48
CA THR A 608 24.41 15.84 -2.78
C THR A 608 25.86 16.31 -2.94
N ARG A 609 26.75 16.03 -1.98
CA ARG A 609 28.18 16.41 -1.96
C ARG A 609 28.99 15.97 -3.19
N GLY A 610 28.57 14.91 -3.88
CA GLY A 610 29.24 14.42 -5.09
C GLY A 610 30.60 13.76 -4.86
N VAL A 611 31.31 13.47 -5.95
CA VAL A 611 32.65 12.83 -5.94
C VAL A 611 33.71 13.72 -5.26
N GLY A 612 34.69 13.10 -4.61
CA GLY A 612 35.96 13.74 -4.21
C GLY A 612 36.16 13.92 -2.70
N SER A 613 35.14 13.66 -1.88
CA SER A 613 35.26 13.43 -0.43
C SER A 613 34.07 12.60 0.05
N GLN A 614 34.19 12.07 1.26
CA GLN A 614 33.16 11.35 2.00
C GLN A 614 31.93 12.24 2.23
N GLY A 615 30.76 11.80 1.78
CA GLY A 615 29.49 12.53 1.93
C GLY A 615 28.40 11.58 2.37
N VAL A 616 28.19 11.47 3.69
CA VAL A 616 27.26 10.50 4.26
C VAL A 616 25.81 10.93 4.00
N ALA A 617 24.99 10.06 3.42
CA ALA A 617 23.55 10.25 3.31
C ALA A 617 22.90 9.94 4.66
N LEU A 618 23.05 8.70 5.13
CA LEU A 618 22.54 8.23 6.42
C LEU A 618 23.67 7.72 7.31
N ARG A 619 23.72 8.20 8.56
CA ARG A 619 24.53 7.64 9.65
C ARG A 619 23.64 7.01 10.72
N VAL A 620 23.85 5.74 11.04
CA VAL A 620 23.06 5.02 12.06
C VAL A 620 23.94 4.52 13.19
N SER A 621 23.71 5.02 14.40
CA SER A 621 24.40 4.63 15.63
C SER A 621 23.36 4.34 16.71
N ALA A 622 22.58 3.28 16.50
CA ALA A 622 21.36 2.95 17.25
C ALA A 622 21.10 1.44 17.23
N GLU A 623 20.44 0.93 18.26
CA GLU A 623 19.90 -0.43 18.30
C GLU A 623 18.48 -0.47 17.73
N ARG A 624 18.14 -1.55 17.02
CA ARG A 624 16.81 -1.79 16.44
C ARG A 624 16.36 -0.67 15.50
N ALA A 625 17.22 -0.32 14.55
CA ALA A 625 16.91 0.62 13.47
C ALA A 625 16.56 -0.16 12.19
N GLN A 626 15.37 0.05 11.64
CA GLN A 626 14.87 -0.69 10.48
C GLN A 626 14.41 0.22 9.33
N PHE A 627 14.60 -0.26 8.10
CA PHE A 627 14.47 0.52 6.87
C PHE A 627 13.82 -0.35 5.78
N LYS A 628 12.67 0.06 5.21
CA LYS A 628 11.96 -0.69 4.16
C LYS A 628 11.54 0.19 2.98
N ASN A 629 11.72 -0.28 1.74
CA ASN A 629 11.44 0.52 0.54
C ASN A 629 12.10 1.91 0.60
N MET A 630 13.40 1.90 0.93
CA MET A 630 14.21 3.09 1.18
C MET A 630 15.25 3.28 0.09
N ARG A 631 15.52 4.52 -0.29
CA ARG A 631 16.58 4.87 -1.25
C ARG A 631 17.70 5.66 -0.57
N PHE A 632 18.94 5.19 -0.66
CA PHE A 632 20.12 5.81 -0.06
C PHE A 632 21.06 6.27 -1.16
N LEU A 633 21.11 7.59 -1.39
CA LEU A 633 21.77 8.18 -2.56
C LEU A 633 23.01 8.99 -2.15
N GLY A 634 24.15 8.72 -2.79
CA GLY A 634 25.41 9.36 -2.47
C GLY A 634 26.55 8.90 -3.39
N TYR A 635 27.78 9.13 -2.95
CA TYR A 635 28.98 8.72 -3.69
C TYR A 635 29.94 7.96 -2.77
N GLN A 636 30.91 8.67 -2.18
CA GLN A 636 31.81 8.06 -1.20
C GLN A 636 31.16 8.09 0.18
N ASP A 637 31.22 6.97 0.91
CA ASP A 637 30.72 6.83 2.28
C ASP A 637 29.17 7.07 2.40
N THR A 638 28.35 6.66 1.41
CA THR A 638 26.88 6.93 1.39
C THR A 638 26.14 6.49 2.67
N LEU A 639 26.30 5.23 3.10
CA LEU A 639 25.56 4.64 4.22
C LEU A 639 26.52 4.21 5.33
N TYR A 640 26.51 4.97 6.43
CA TYR A 640 27.36 4.73 7.59
C TYR A 640 26.59 3.95 8.67
N THR A 641 26.65 2.62 8.59
CA THR A 641 26.17 1.67 9.61
C THR A 641 27.13 1.66 10.82
N HIS A 642 27.22 2.81 11.50
CA HIS A 642 28.23 3.12 12.51
C HIS A 642 28.22 2.15 13.69
N GLY A 643 27.05 1.80 14.23
CA GLY A 643 26.95 0.82 15.32
C GLY A 643 25.52 0.46 15.70
N GLY A 644 25.41 -0.62 16.50
CA GLY A 644 24.15 -1.23 16.93
C GLY A 644 23.62 -2.29 15.97
N THR A 645 22.34 -2.62 16.09
CA THR A 645 21.58 -3.61 15.30
C THR A 645 20.68 -2.91 14.28
N GLN A 646 20.79 -3.31 13.01
CA GLN A 646 20.18 -2.61 11.88
C GLN A 646 19.62 -3.59 10.83
N TYR A 647 18.46 -3.28 10.24
CA TYR A 647 17.82 -4.09 9.21
C TYR A 647 17.35 -3.22 8.05
N PHE A 648 17.84 -3.52 6.85
CA PHE A 648 17.50 -2.86 5.61
C PHE A 648 16.84 -3.91 4.71
N ARG A 649 15.63 -3.61 4.22
CA ARG A 649 14.83 -4.54 3.41
C ARG A 649 14.30 -3.83 2.18
N ASP A 650 14.28 -4.52 1.04
CA ASP A 650 13.69 -4.01 -0.21
C ASP A 650 14.22 -2.61 -0.57
N CYS A 651 15.54 -2.40 -0.46
CA CYS A 651 16.16 -1.07 -0.45
C CYS A 651 17.06 -0.82 -1.66
N TYR A 652 17.20 0.44 -2.08
CA TYR A 652 18.18 0.85 -3.09
C TYR A 652 19.33 1.64 -2.46
N VAL A 653 20.58 1.28 -2.72
CA VAL A 653 21.78 1.98 -2.24
C VAL A 653 22.72 2.26 -3.41
N GLU A 654 23.08 3.52 -3.63
CA GLU A 654 24.08 3.89 -4.64
C GLU A 654 25.31 4.60 -4.06
N GLY A 655 26.45 4.42 -4.73
CA GLY A 655 27.69 5.07 -4.34
C GLY A 655 28.90 4.66 -5.18
N SER A 656 30.09 4.88 -4.63
CA SER A 656 31.37 4.73 -5.34
C SER A 656 32.46 4.06 -4.52
N VAL A 657 32.82 4.65 -3.39
CA VAL A 657 33.92 4.21 -2.51
C VAL A 657 33.31 3.96 -1.14
N ASP A 658 33.45 2.72 -0.66
CA ASP A 658 33.15 2.33 0.72
C ASP A 658 31.73 2.74 1.15
N TYR A 659 30.79 2.68 0.20
CA TYR A 659 29.52 3.37 0.32
C TYR A 659 28.50 2.65 1.22
N ILE A 660 28.84 1.47 1.73
CA ILE A 660 28.22 0.85 2.91
C ILE A 660 29.34 0.49 3.89
N PHE A 661 29.42 1.15 5.05
CA PHE A 661 30.57 1.02 5.95
C PHE A 661 30.22 1.24 7.41
N GLY A 662 31.04 0.68 8.31
CA GLY A 662 30.90 0.85 9.76
C GLY A 662 31.06 -0.43 10.57
N ALA A 663 30.64 -0.40 11.84
CA ALA A 663 30.88 -1.46 12.82
C ALA A 663 29.59 -2.13 13.35
N ALA A 664 28.42 -1.75 12.83
CA ALA A 664 27.14 -2.36 13.19
C ALA A 664 27.04 -3.85 12.82
N THR A 665 26.09 -4.52 13.46
CA THR A 665 25.48 -5.74 12.92
C THR A 665 24.30 -5.28 12.07
N ALA A 666 24.46 -5.35 10.75
CA ALA A 666 23.49 -4.83 9.78
C ALA A 666 23.13 -5.89 8.74
N VAL A 667 21.84 -6.17 8.60
CA VAL A 667 21.31 -7.09 7.58
C VAL A 667 20.69 -6.29 6.43
N PHE A 668 21.02 -6.65 5.20
CA PHE A 668 20.50 -6.11 3.96
C PHE A 668 19.79 -7.25 3.21
N GLU A 669 18.46 -7.27 3.27
CA GLU A 669 17.63 -8.28 2.62
C GLU A 669 17.00 -7.71 1.36
N ASN A 670 17.15 -8.42 0.22
CA ASN A 670 16.58 -8.03 -1.07
C ASN A 670 16.89 -6.58 -1.50
N CYS A 671 18.10 -6.08 -1.20
CA CYS A 671 18.50 -4.73 -1.59
C CYS A 671 19.21 -4.70 -2.95
N HIS A 672 18.94 -3.64 -3.72
CA HIS A 672 19.62 -3.26 -4.94
C HIS A 672 20.76 -2.29 -4.62
N VAL A 673 21.99 -2.77 -4.78
CA VAL A 673 23.23 -2.04 -4.55
C VAL A 673 23.83 -1.64 -5.91
N HIS A 674 24.14 -0.35 -6.10
CA HIS A 674 24.48 0.20 -7.41
C HIS A 674 25.76 1.06 -7.40
N SER A 675 26.80 0.61 -8.11
CA SER A 675 28.05 1.35 -8.28
C SER A 675 27.97 2.39 -9.39
N LEU A 676 28.12 3.67 -9.03
CA LEU A 676 28.00 4.82 -9.95
C LEU A 676 29.27 5.14 -10.74
N VAL A 677 30.45 4.96 -10.14
CA VAL A 677 31.75 5.23 -10.76
C VAL A 677 32.77 4.17 -10.38
N ASN A 678 33.87 4.06 -11.15
CA ASN A 678 35.00 3.18 -10.82
C ASN A 678 35.51 3.49 -9.40
N GLY A 679 35.29 2.56 -8.47
CA GLY A 679 35.56 2.72 -7.04
C GLY A 679 36.57 1.73 -6.49
N THR A 680 36.70 1.70 -5.16
CA THR A 680 37.61 0.77 -4.46
C THR A 680 36.92 -0.49 -3.99
N ALA A 681 35.76 -0.35 -3.35
CA ALA A 681 34.99 -1.44 -2.78
C ALA A 681 33.54 -0.98 -2.54
N VAL A 682 32.60 -1.92 -2.52
CA VAL A 682 31.22 -1.67 -2.09
C VAL A 682 31.17 -1.48 -0.58
N VAL A 683 31.68 -2.46 0.18
CA VAL A 683 31.63 -2.43 1.65
C VAL A 683 32.98 -2.13 2.32
N ALA A 684 32.95 -1.41 3.44
CA ALA A 684 34.12 -1.18 4.30
C ALA A 684 33.83 -1.43 5.79
N PRO A 685 33.69 -2.70 6.21
CA PRO A 685 33.41 -3.03 7.61
C PRO A 685 34.59 -2.77 8.55
N ASN A 686 34.26 -2.33 9.76
CA ASN A 686 35.12 -2.18 10.93
C ASN A 686 34.46 -2.88 12.14
N THR A 687 33.81 -4.01 11.88
CA THR A 687 33.18 -4.88 12.88
C THR A 687 34.22 -5.34 13.89
N ALA A 688 33.92 -5.20 15.18
CA ALA A 688 34.79 -5.68 16.25
C ALA A 688 34.75 -7.22 16.35
N ILE A 689 35.80 -7.83 16.92
CA ILE A 689 35.97 -9.30 16.94
C ILE A 689 34.90 -10.02 17.78
N GLU A 690 34.41 -9.35 18.82
CA GLU A 690 33.35 -9.82 19.71
C GLU A 690 31.94 -9.80 19.11
N ARG A 691 31.75 -9.17 17.94
CA ARG A 691 30.48 -9.14 17.21
C ARG A 691 30.46 -10.27 16.17
N SER A 692 29.63 -11.29 16.38
CA SER A 692 29.52 -12.46 15.50
C SER A 692 29.25 -12.09 14.03
N TYR A 693 28.40 -11.09 13.80
CA TYR A 693 27.98 -10.64 12.48
C TYR A 693 28.30 -9.15 12.26
N GLY A 694 28.75 -8.81 11.06
CA GLY A 694 28.95 -7.44 10.59
C GLY A 694 27.88 -7.05 9.57
N LEU A 695 28.30 -6.80 8.33
CA LEU A 695 27.42 -6.44 7.22
C LEU A 695 27.00 -7.70 6.45
N VAL A 696 25.74 -8.11 6.53
CA VAL A 696 25.23 -9.33 5.88
C VAL A 696 24.23 -8.96 4.79
N PHE A 697 24.43 -9.48 3.58
CA PHE A 697 23.54 -9.31 2.43
C PHE A 697 22.88 -10.66 2.11
N LEU A 698 21.54 -10.66 2.08
CA LEU A 698 20.69 -11.82 1.83
C LEU A 698 19.82 -11.53 0.59
N GLY A 699 20.13 -12.19 -0.53
CA GLY A 699 19.48 -11.91 -1.82
C GLY A 699 19.77 -10.52 -2.39
N GLY A 700 18.96 -10.09 -3.35
CA GLY A 700 19.14 -8.81 -4.04
C GLY A 700 20.30 -8.81 -5.05
N GLN A 701 20.77 -7.62 -5.42
CA GLN A 701 21.69 -7.47 -6.56
C GLN A 701 22.73 -6.36 -6.37
N LEU A 702 23.98 -6.63 -6.77
CA LEU A 702 25.04 -5.65 -6.99
C LEU A 702 25.19 -5.40 -8.49
N THR A 703 24.91 -4.16 -8.90
CA THR A 703 24.89 -3.71 -10.30
C THR A 703 25.74 -2.45 -10.48
N LYS A 704 25.91 -2.01 -11.73
CA LYS A 704 26.76 -0.86 -12.04
C LYS A 704 26.13 0.12 -13.03
N ALA A 705 26.50 1.38 -12.95
CA ALA A 705 26.27 2.34 -14.02
C ALA A 705 27.16 2.01 -15.24
N SER A 706 26.70 2.34 -16.45
CA SER A 706 27.40 1.99 -17.71
C SER A 706 28.84 2.52 -17.83
N ALA A 707 29.19 3.57 -17.08
CA ALA A 707 30.54 4.14 -17.01
C ALA A 707 31.53 3.32 -16.13
N VAL A 708 31.03 2.36 -15.35
CA VAL A 708 31.84 1.48 -14.50
C VAL A 708 32.34 0.29 -15.30
N ARG A 709 33.68 0.12 -15.29
CA ARG A 709 34.34 -0.94 -16.03
C ARG A 709 34.18 -2.29 -15.33
N ASP A 710 34.29 -3.36 -16.11
CA ASP A 710 34.33 -4.71 -15.58
C ASP A 710 35.54 -4.88 -14.64
N GLY A 711 35.35 -5.64 -13.56
CA GLY A 711 36.35 -5.87 -12.52
C GLY A 711 36.85 -4.62 -11.77
N ALA A 712 36.19 -3.47 -11.87
CA ALA A 712 36.66 -2.22 -11.26
C ALA A 712 36.52 -2.18 -9.73
N VAL A 713 35.48 -2.81 -9.16
CA VAL A 713 35.04 -2.59 -7.76
C VAL A 713 35.12 -3.89 -6.97
N ALA A 714 35.75 -3.91 -5.80
CA ALA A 714 35.71 -5.07 -4.91
C ALA A 714 34.34 -5.19 -4.20
N LEU A 715 33.95 -6.40 -3.80
CA LEU A 715 32.86 -6.60 -2.82
C LEU A 715 33.16 -5.82 -1.55
N GLY A 716 34.38 -5.95 -1.01
CA GLY A 716 34.73 -5.26 0.23
C GLY A 716 36.22 -5.01 0.47
N ARG A 717 36.51 -4.12 1.42
CA ARG A 717 37.84 -3.94 2.01
C ARG A 717 37.77 -3.74 3.51
N ASN A 718 38.81 -4.17 4.23
CA ASN A 718 38.78 -4.18 5.68
C ASN A 718 39.18 -2.82 6.27
N TRP A 719 38.20 -2.02 6.69
CA TRP A 719 38.49 -0.75 7.40
C TRP A 719 39.06 -1.03 8.79
N GLY A 720 38.47 -2.00 9.49
CA GLY A 720 39.05 -2.61 10.69
C GLY A 720 39.70 -3.97 10.43
N ALA A 721 40.67 -4.37 11.26
CA ALA A 721 41.34 -5.67 11.14
C ALA A 721 40.36 -6.86 11.07
N TYR A 722 39.33 -6.83 11.92
CA TYR A 722 38.30 -7.87 12.08
C TYR A 722 37.01 -7.62 11.29
N GLY A 723 37.04 -6.69 10.33
CA GLY A 723 35.89 -6.29 9.52
C GLY A 723 35.18 -7.50 8.93
N ALA A 724 33.86 -7.58 9.14
CA ALA A 724 33.04 -8.71 8.76
C ALA A 724 32.01 -8.31 7.70
N ALA A 725 31.97 -9.07 6.61
CA ALA A 725 30.98 -8.92 5.56
C ALA A 725 30.62 -10.27 4.94
N THR A 726 29.35 -10.47 4.60
CA THR A 726 28.86 -11.73 4.05
C THR A 726 27.82 -11.50 2.96
N PHE A 727 27.98 -12.12 1.80
CA PHE A 727 27.03 -12.04 0.67
C PHE A 727 26.47 -13.42 0.36
N ILE A 728 25.15 -13.60 0.50
CA ILE A 728 24.43 -14.87 0.35
C ILE A 728 23.32 -14.72 -0.68
N GLY A 729 23.35 -15.53 -1.75
CA GLY A 729 22.32 -15.53 -2.79
C GLY A 729 22.22 -14.23 -3.60
N VAL A 730 23.28 -13.42 -3.61
CA VAL A 730 23.27 -12.08 -4.23
C VAL A 730 23.70 -12.17 -5.70
N TYR A 731 22.98 -11.51 -6.60
CA TYR A 731 23.44 -11.35 -7.99
C TYR A 731 24.60 -10.36 -8.06
N LEU A 732 25.71 -10.74 -8.69
CA LEU A 732 26.92 -9.94 -8.82
C LEU A 732 27.21 -9.65 -10.30
N ASP A 733 27.08 -8.39 -10.71
CA ASP A 733 27.39 -7.95 -12.07
C ASP A 733 28.91 -7.81 -12.34
N THR A 734 29.27 -7.80 -13.61
CA THR A 734 30.60 -7.68 -14.25
C THR A 734 31.61 -6.71 -13.61
N HIS A 735 31.18 -5.62 -12.95
CA HIS A 735 32.08 -4.72 -12.23
C HIS A 735 32.82 -5.34 -11.04
N ILE A 736 32.34 -6.47 -10.48
CA ILE A 736 32.96 -7.07 -9.31
C ILE A 736 34.34 -7.63 -9.69
N ALA A 737 35.36 -7.11 -9.01
CA ALA A 737 36.75 -7.47 -9.20
C ALA A 737 36.96 -8.96 -8.89
N PRO A 738 37.70 -9.74 -9.70
CA PRO A 738 37.87 -11.18 -9.50
C PRO A 738 38.39 -11.55 -8.11
N GLU A 739 39.28 -10.74 -7.52
CA GLU A 739 39.77 -10.94 -6.16
C GLU A 739 38.69 -10.79 -5.08
N GLY A 740 37.59 -10.08 -5.37
CA GLY A 740 36.43 -9.83 -4.51
C GLY A 740 36.73 -8.96 -3.29
N TRP A 741 37.85 -9.19 -2.61
CA TRP A 741 38.20 -8.58 -1.33
C TRP A 741 39.65 -8.08 -1.40
N ARG A 742 39.87 -6.84 -0.97
CA ARG A 742 41.20 -6.20 -1.02
C ARG A 742 41.52 -5.48 0.29
N PRO A 743 42.80 -5.36 0.69
CA PRO A 743 43.17 -4.63 1.90
C PRO A 743 42.85 -3.13 1.79
N MET A 744 42.51 -2.49 2.91
CA MET A 744 42.43 -1.03 2.99
C MET A 744 43.78 -0.44 3.43
N GLY A 745 44.39 0.40 2.58
CA GLY A 745 45.66 1.06 2.90
C GLY A 745 46.79 0.05 3.16
N SER A 746 47.33 0.06 4.38
CA SER A 746 48.39 -0.86 4.82
C SER A 746 47.90 -2.05 5.65
N ASN A 747 46.58 -2.29 5.72
CA ASN A 747 46.02 -3.44 6.44
C ASN A 747 46.35 -4.76 5.71
N THR A 748 46.29 -5.89 6.42
CA THR A 748 46.23 -7.23 5.82
C THR A 748 44.83 -7.82 6.00
N LEU A 749 44.47 -8.83 5.20
CA LEU A 749 43.15 -9.48 5.29
C LEU A 749 43.09 -10.63 6.31
N ASP A 750 44.21 -10.97 6.96
CA ASP A 750 44.40 -12.25 7.68
C ASP A 750 43.45 -12.49 8.86
N THR A 751 42.85 -11.42 9.38
CA THR A 751 41.87 -11.45 10.49
C THR A 751 40.48 -10.98 10.06
N SER A 752 40.29 -10.65 8.78
CA SER A 752 39.01 -10.20 8.23
C SER A 752 38.06 -11.37 8.04
N ARG A 753 36.77 -11.13 8.20
CA ARG A 753 35.72 -12.16 8.20
C ARG A 753 34.81 -11.98 7.00
N PHE A 754 35.37 -12.30 5.84
CA PHE A 754 34.70 -12.17 4.55
C PHE A 754 34.15 -13.50 4.09
N SER A 755 32.90 -13.53 3.64
CA SER A 755 32.24 -14.78 3.25
C SER A 755 31.25 -14.60 2.11
N GLU A 756 31.12 -15.65 1.30
CA GLU A 756 30.23 -15.71 0.14
C GLU A 756 29.49 -17.06 0.13
N TYR A 757 28.24 -17.08 -0.33
CA TYR A 757 27.47 -18.32 -0.53
C TYR A 757 26.46 -18.19 -1.68
N GLN A 758 26.54 -19.09 -2.67
CA GLN A 758 25.58 -19.18 -3.78
C GLN A 758 25.24 -17.85 -4.48
N ASN A 759 26.20 -16.92 -4.53
CA ASN A 759 26.06 -15.68 -5.30
C ASN A 759 26.03 -16.01 -6.80
N THR A 760 25.21 -15.30 -7.57
CA THR A 760 24.95 -15.54 -8.99
C THR A 760 25.48 -14.41 -9.87
N GLY A 761 25.36 -14.52 -11.19
CA GLY A 761 25.80 -13.49 -12.12
C GLY A 761 27.31 -13.52 -12.46
N PRO A 762 27.73 -12.72 -13.47
CA PRO A 762 29.07 -12.81 -14.05
C PRO A 762 30.22 -12.41 -13.10
N GLY A 763 29.94 -11.68 -12.02
CA GLY A 763 30.89 -11.29 -10.98
C GLY A 763 31.06 -12.31 -9.84
N SER A 764 30.29 -13.40 -9.81
CA SER A 764 30.31 -14.34 -8.68
C SER A 764 31.39 -15.41 -8.72
N ALA A 765 32.20 -15.47 -9.78
CA ALA A 765 33.27 -16.46 -9.92
C ALA A 765 34.29 -16.40 -8.77
N THR A 766 34.36 -17.47 -7.97
CA THR A 766 35.12 -17.50 -6.72
C THR A 766 36.58 -17.91 -6.87
N SER A 767 36.98 -18.44 -8.03
CA SER A 767 38.28 -19.08 -8.26
C SER A 767 39.50 -18.14 -8.21
N GLN A 768 39.28 -16.82 -8.26
CA GLN A 768 40.33 -15.80 -8.14
C GLN A 768 40.22 -14.97 -6.86
N ARG A 769 39.28 -15.29 -5.96
CA ARG A 769 39.07 -14.54 -4.72
C ARG A 769 40.32 -14.52 -3.85
N ALA A 770 40.47 -13.45 -3.06
CA ALA A 770 41.50 -13.38 -2.02
C ALA A 770 41.44 -14.63 -1.12
N PRO A 771 42.58 -15.20 -0.67
CA PRO A 771 42.61 -16.44 0.12
C PRO A 771 41.77 -16.42 1.40
N GLN A 772 41.48 -15.24 1.94
CA GLN A 772 40.65 -15.01 3.12
C GLN A 772 39.14 -14.92 2.82
N SER A 773 38.70 -15.05 1.56
CA SER A 773 37.28 -15.20 1.22
C SER A 773 36.81 -16.61 1.55
N ASN A 774 36.02 -16.73 2.61
CA ASN A 774 35.48 -17.99 3.06
C ASN A 774 34.17 -18.33 2.31
N GLN A 775 34.22 -19.35 1.46
CA GLN A 775 33.01 -19.90 0.83
C GLN A 775 32.26 -20.75 1.84
N LEU A 776 31.05 -20.32 2.23
CA LEU A 776 30.29 -21.03 3.26
C LEU A 776 29.83 -22.40 2.76
N SER A 777 29.75 -23.36 3.68
CA SER A 777 28.95 -24.57 3.47
C SER A 777 27.46 -24.29 3.70
N ALA A 778 26.58 -25.14 3.15
CA ALA A 778 25.13 -24.99 3.31
C ALA A 778 24.68 -24.92 4.78
N SER A 779 25.31 -25.68 5.67
CA SER A 779 25.00 -25.69 7.12
C SER A 779 25.51 -24.44 7.87
N GLN A 780 26.54 -23.77 7.35
CA GLN A 780 26.95 -22.45 7.84
C GLN A 780 26.02 -21.37 7.32
N ALA A 781 25.71 -21.39 6.01
CA ALA A 781 24.80 -20.43 5.38
C ALA A 781 23.40 -20.47 6.00
N SER A 782 22.89 -21.65 6.36
CA SER A 782 21.59 -21.80 7.03
C SER A 782 21.50 -21.15 8.43
N GLN A 783 22.62 -20.68 9.00
CA GLN A 783 22.61 -19.91 10.25
C GLN A 783 22.37 -18.41 10.00
N TYR A 784 22.61 -17.91 8.79
CA TYR A 784 22.47 -16.50 8.42
C TYR A 784 21.01 -16.16 8.03
N THR A 785 20.11 -16.27 9.00
CA THR A 785 18.74 -15.73 8.91
C THR A 785 18.64 -14.39 9.61
N VAL A 786 17.66 -13.55 9.24
CA VAL A 786 17.39 -12.26 9.89
C VAL A 786 17.27 -12.44 11.41
N ASP A 787 16.44 -13.39 11.85
CA ASP A 787 16.21 -13.70 13.26
C ASP A 787 17.49 -14.11 14.01
N ASN A 788 18.32 -14.98 13.42
CA ASN A 788 19.56 -15.44 14.06
C ASN A 788 20.62 -14.34 14.16
N ILE A 789 20.68 -13.44 13.17
CA ILE A 789 21.68 -12.36 13.11
C ILE A 789 21.31 -11.23 14.07
N LEU A 790 20.02 -10.91 14.18
CA LEU A 790 19.51 -9.78 14.95
C LEU A 790 18.99 -10.15 16.35
N SER A 791 18.91 -11.45 16.67
CA SER A 791 18.54 -12.00 17.98
C SER A 791 19.17 -11.22 19.16
N PRO A 792 18.39 -10.85 20.20
CA PRO A 792 16.99 -11.21 20.44
C PRO A 792 15.96 -10.27 19.77
N TRP A 793 16.39 -9.34 18.91
CA TRP A 793 15.46 -8.49 18.17
C TRP A 793 14.90 -9.23 16.96
N ILE A 794 13.57 -9.29 16.88
CA ILE A 794 12.83 -9.70 15.69
C ILE A 794 12.34 -8.40 15.04
N PRO A 795 12.83 -8.00 13.86
CA PRO A 795 12.33 -6.83 13.16
C PRO A 795 10.87 -7.01 12.73
N SER A 796 10.07 -5.97 12.89
CA SER A 796 8.69 -5.93 12.42
C SER A 796 8.37 -4.52 11.93
N PHE A 797 8.13 -4.39 10.63
CA PHE A 797 7.56 -3.16 10.06
C PHE A 797 6.09 -3.07 10.47
N SER A 798 5.57 -1.85 10.69
CA SER A 798 4.15 -1.57 10.96
C SER A 798 3.36 -2.61 11.80
N GLN A 799 3.81 -2.82 13.05
CA GLN A 799 2.97 -3.27 14.17
C GLN A 799 2.58 -2.08 15.05
#